data_AF-A0A968GVW5-F1
#
_entry.id   AF-A0A968GVW5-F1
#
_cell.length_a   1.000
_cell.length_b   1.000
_cell.length_c   1.000
_cell.angle_alpha   90.00
_cell.angle_beta   90.00
_cell.angle_gamma   90.00
#
_symmetry.space_group_name_H-M   'P 1'
#
loop_
_entity.id
_entity.type
_entity.pdbx_description
1 polymer ?
#
loop_
_entity_poly.entity_id
_entity_poly.type
_entity_poly.pdbx_seq_one_letter_code
_entity_poly.pdbx_strand_id
1 'polypeptide(L)'
;MFKINLIGFFLAMVLSLISTPLIIKLAVKIGAIDKPDNRKIHKTPTPRLGGVGIFASFISTLIVVEYYFPQANIFGLNNKLNMSLIAVSLTLVLILGIFDDVRNLKPGQKFLFQLIAATLICVSGFQISTITNPFTGQLINLGVFSYPLTILWITGITNAFNLIDGLDGLASGIGVIAGLTIFAISILNNDITSAVIGMTLSGSLLGFLCFNFNPAKIFLGDSGSLFVGFSLAILSIQSSTKGSTAFSMIIALLALGVPIIDTSMSMLRRMLAWFLPGQSMKSSITKKLYSMFLPDKKHIHHQLLASGFSQRKTVIMLYAVSFAFGVCAVLVTAGRLNASLIIIGIGIFLAVAARKLGYREIALFRNGILLKLYRLTILKHSALQFCLDALSIIAALMLSYILTISTYKPVYFNPGAPEFLAAGVIIIIQLSAFIFGNLYKRKTVLLGLGDFLQILRAVLIAVIITVFIMSFAPFLSVTSHINVFMMLDFYFLISMVAGSRILFHALNYLFNRESAQGKKILIYGADWKGMIALQTLLQLEQNKKNPVGFLDDDPELEGKYMNGYPIYGGHWKLEGLLKKGKFDEIVMTKEKTESEIFNRIKKITDRYNVPVHISKINFKDLNTIRRNRKQKNITLKENEKLTPKIV
;
A
#
# COMPACT_ATOMS: atom_id res chain seq x y z
N MET A 1 -27.67 31.29 -4.98
CA MET A 1 -26.82 30.09 -5.05
C MET A 1 -27.63 28.79 -5.09
N PHE A 2 -28.45 28.47 -4.07
CA PHE A 2 -29.17 27.18 -4.00
C PHE A 2 -30.15 26.90 -5.15
N LYS A 3 -30.90 27.92 -5.61
CA LYS A 3 -31.88 27.77 -6.72
C LYS A 3 -31.24 27.28 -8.04
N ILE A 4 -30.10 27.87 -8.44
CA ILE A 4 -29.40 27.51 -9.69
C ILE A 4 -28.96 26.04 -9.67
N ASN A 5 -28.43 25.59 -8.53
CA ASN A 5 -27.99 24.21 -8.32
C ASN A 5 -29.15 23.21 -8.44
N LEU A 6 -30.30 23.51 -7.83
CA LEU A 6 -31.50 22.68 -7.95
C LEU A 6 -32.04 22.64 -9.38
N ILE A 7 -32.06 23.79 -10.07
CA ILE A 7 -32.49 23.86 -11.47
C ILE A 7 -31.58 22.98 -12.34
N GLY A 8 -30.25 23.10 -12.19
CA GLY A 8 -29.29 22.26 -12.90
C GLY A 8 -29.51 20.77 -12.63
N PHE A 9 -29.73 20.38 -11.37
CA PHE A 9 -30.00 19.00 -11.02
C PHE A 9 -31.28 18.44 -11.66
N PHE A 10 -32.42 19.11 -11.48
CA PHE A 10 -33.70 18.61 -11.97
C PHE A 10 -33.78 18.67 -13.50
N LEU A 11 -33.24 19.70 -14.13
CA LEU A 11 -33.18 19.80 -15.60
C LEU A 11 -32.35 18.66 -16.19
N ALA A 12 -31.16 18.41 -15.65
CA ALA A 12 -30.30 17.32 -16.09
C ALA A 12 -30.95 15.94 -15.88
N MET A 13 -31.64 15.75 -14.75
CA MET A 13 -32.38 14.53 -14.45
C MET A 13 -33.49 14.29 -15.46
N VAL A 14 -34.31 15.30 -15.76
CA VAL A 14 -35.41 15.20 -16.74
C VAL A 14 -34.86 14.93 -18.14
N LEU A 15 -33.83 15.67 -18.57
CA LEU A 15 -33.20 15.45 -19.87
C LEU A 15 -32.60 14.04 -19.99
N SER A 16 -32.00 13.52 -18.92
CA SER A 16 -31.46 12.16 -18.88
C SER A 16 -32.56 11.09 -18.93
N LEU A 17 -33.68 11.32 -18.23
CA LEU A 17 -34.85 10.44 -18.27
C LEU A 17 -35.45 10.34 -19.68
N ILE A 18 -35.45 11.45 -20.43
CA ILE A 18 -35.94 11.51 -21.81
C ILE A 18 -34.92 10.92 -22.80
N SER A 19 -33.64 11.24 -22.65
CA SER A 19 -32.61 10.82 -23.59
C SER A 19 -32.29 9.32 -23.48
N THR A 20 -32.34 8.74 -22.27
CA THR A 20 -31.94 7.34 -22.05
C THR A 20 -32.76 6.33 -22.88
N PRO A 21 -34.11 6.40 -22.96
CA PRO A 21 -34.91 5.56 -23.86
C PRO A 21 -34.55 5.70 -25.35
N LEU A 22 -34.18 6.91 -25.80
CA LEU A 22 -33.75 7.15 -27.19
C LEU A 22 -32.39 6.49 -27.45
N ILE A 23 -31.47 6.59 -26.49
CA ILE A 23 -30.16 5.94 -26.55
C ILE A 23 -30.29 4.42 -26.52
N ILE A 24 -31.23 3.86 -25.76
CA ILE A 24 -31.54 2.42 -25.80
C ILE A 24 -31.89 1.98 -27.24
N LYS A 25 -32.79 2.71 -27.91
CA LYS A 25 -33.17 2.42 -29.31
C LYS A 25 -31.97 2.55 -30.26
N LEU A 26 -31.15 3.60 -30.08
CA LEU A 26 -29.96 3.84 -30.88
C LEU A 26 -28.95 2.70 -30.73
N ALA A 27 -28.63 2.31 -29.49
CA ALA A 27 -27.68 1.26 -29.16
C ALA A 27 -28.07 -0.09 -29.79
N VAL A 28 -29.36 -0.42 -29.78
CA VAL A 28 -29.88 -1.60 -30.48
C VAL A 28 -29.67 -1.48 -31.99
N LYS A 29 -29.95 -0.33 -32.60
CA LYS A 29 -29.80 -0.09 -34.03
C LYS A 29 -28.35 -0.22 -34.52
N ILE A 30 -27.39 0.26 -33.74
CA ILE A 30 -25.95 0.21 -34.09
C ILE A 30 -25.24 -1.06 -33.60
N GLY A 31 -25.97 -1.98 -32.97
CA GLY A 31 -25.43 -3.25 -32.47
C GLY A 31 -24.55 -3.12 -31.22
N ALA A 32 -24.61 -2.01 -30.50
CA ALA A 32 -23.92 -1.80 -29.23
C ALA A 32 -24.65 -2.55 -28.09
N ILE A 33 -24.66 -3.88 -28.17
CA ILE A 33 -25.37 -4.77 -27.25
C ILE A 33 -24.37 -5.68 -26.56
N ASP A 34 -24.45 -5.73 -25.24
CA ASP A 34 -23.74 -6.71 -24.44
C ASP A 34 -24.42 -8.07 -24.51
N LYS A 35 -23.69 -9.10 -24.92
CA LYS A 35 -24.20 -10.48 -24.89
C LYS A 35 -23.72 -11.20 -23.63
N PRO A 36 -24.58 -11.99 -22.97
CA PRO A 36 -24.19 -12.81 -21.83
C PRO A 36 -23.09 -13.80 -22.23
N ASP A 37 -22.12 -13.99 -21.33
CA ASP A 37 -21.01 -14.94 -21.45
C ASP A 37 -20.84 -15.64 -20.10
N ASN A 38 -20.21 -16.82 -20.07
CA ASN A 38 -19.88 -17.58 -18.86
C ASN A 38 -19.08 -16.78 -17.82
N ARG A 39 -18.52 -15.62 -18.23
CA ARG A 39 -17.79 -14.70 -17.36
C ARG A 39 -18.61 -13.55 -16.80
N LYS A 40 -19.80 -13.26 -17.34
CA LYS A 40 -20.62 -12.07 -17.03
C LYS A 40 -21.79 -12.44 -16.11
N ILE A 41 -22.27 -11.46 -15.34
CA ILE A 41 -23.30 -11.68 -14.30
C ILE A 41 -24.72 -11.58 -14.88
N HIS A 42 -24.93 -10.76 -15.91
CA HIS A 42 -26.24 -10.61 -16.55
C HIS A 42 -26.60 -11.81 -17.42
N LYS A 43 -27.90 -12.07 -17.51
CA LYS A 43 -28.46 -13.23 -18.24
C LYS A 43 -29.15 -12.87 -19.54
N THR A 44 -29.41 -11.59 -19.78
CA THR A 44 -30.15 -11.08 -20.94
C THR A 44 -29.24 -10.15 -21.76
N PRO A 45 -29.35 -10.14 -23.10
CA PRO A 45 -28.67 -9.15 -23.92
C PRO A 45 -29.13 -7.74 -23.54
N THR A 46 -28.20 -6.85 -23.21
CA THR A 46 -28.50 -5.51 -22.70
C THR A 46 -27.72 -4.45 -23.49
N PRO A 47 -28.38 -3.37 -23.95
CA PRO A 47 -27.70 -2.26 -24.62
C PRO A 47 -26.59 -1.65 -23.77
N ARG A 48 -25.48 -1.26 -24.41
CA ARG A 48 -24.40 -0.42 -23.87
C ARG A 48 -24.45 0.94 -24.57
N LEU A 49 -23.74 1.96 -24.06
CA LEU A 49 -23.78 3.40 -24.45
C LEU A 49 -24.58 4.33 -23.52
N GLY A 50 -24.83 3.93 -22.27
CA GLY A 50 -25.47 4.81 -21.29
C GLY A 50 -24.80 6.17 -21.11
N GLY A 51 -23.47 6.21 -21.27
CA GLY A 51 -22.67 7.45 -21.24
C GLY A 51 -23.12 8.54 -22.19
N VAL A 52 -23.64 8.20 -23.37
CA VAL A 52 -24.09 9.18 -24.36
C VAL A 52 -25.29 9.99 -23.86
N GLY A 53 -26.25 9.32 -23.23
CA GLY A 53 -27.44 9.98 -22.65
C GLY A 53 -27.07 10.87 -21.46
N ILE A 54 -26.14 10.41 -20.62
CA ILE A 54 -25.61 11.18 -19.49
C ILE A 54 -24.87 12.42 -20.00
N PHE A 55 -23.96 12.26 -20.97
CA PHE A 55 -23.19 13.37 -21.52
C PHE A 55 -24.09 14.41 -22.20
N ALA A 56 -25.04 13.98 -23.02
CA ALA A 56 -25.98 14.88 -23.69
C ALA A 56 -26.79 15.70 -22.68
N SER A 57 -27.40 15.04 -21.69
CA SER A 57 -28.17 15.73 -20.63
C SER A 57 -27.29 16.68 -19.81
N PHE A 58 -26.07 16.28 -19.49
CA PHE A 58 -25.11 17.07 -18.72
C PHE A 58 -24.71 18.35 -19.47
N ILE A 59 -24.20 18.21 -20.69
CA ILE A 59 -23.73 19.36 -21.49
C ILE A 59 -24.89 20.30 -21.86
N SER A 60 -26.03 19.76 -22.30
CA SER A 60 -27.21 20.59 -22.61
C SER A 60 -27.66 21.38 -21.39
N THR A 61 -27.64 20.78 -20.20
CA THR A 61 -28.00 21.50 -18.97
C THR A 61 -27.00 22.58 -18.62
N LEU A 62 -25.69 22.32 -18.73
CA LEU A 62 -24.68 23.36 -18.46
C LEU A 62 -24.82 24.56 -19.40
N ILE A 63 -25.10 24.32 -20.69
CA ILE A 63 -25.34 25.38 -21.68
C ILE A 63 -26.57 26.21 -21.28
N VAL A 64 -27.68 25.55 -20.92
CA VAL A 64 -28.90 26.23 -20.48
C VAL A 64 -28.66 27.03 -19.20
N VAL A 65 -28.00 26.43 -18.20
CA VAL A 65 -27.73 27.12 -16.93
C VAL A 65 -26.83 28.32 -17.13
N GLU A 66 -25.78 28.25 -17.95
CA GLU A 66 -24.96 29.43 -18.25
C GLU A 66 -25.79 30.52 -18.93
N TYR A 67 -26.60 30.18 -19.92
CA TYR A 67 -27.38 31.14 -20.68
C TYR A 67 -28.36 31.93 -19.79
N TYR A 68 -29.07 31.24 -18.90
CA TYR A 68 -30.06 31.87 -18.00
C TYR A 68 -29.46 32.39 -16.68
N PHE A 69 -28.32 31.88 -16.26
CA PHE A 69 -27.65 32.25 -15.01
C PHE A 69 -26.16 32.53 -15.23
N PRO A 70 -25.79 33.56 -16.02
CA PRO A 70 -24.40 33.86 -16.37
C PRO A 70 -23.50 34.13 -15.14
N GLN A 71 -24.09 34.51 -14.00
CA GLN A 71 -23.40 34.64 -12.72
C GLN A 71 -22.83 33.31 -12.17
N ALA A 72 -23.29 32.16 -12.65
CA ALA A 72 -22.66 30.87 -12.35
C ALA A 72 -21.26 30.77 -12.97
N ASN A 73 -21.01 31.56 -14.02
CA ASN A 73 -19.75 31.69 -14.73
C ASN A 73 -19.13 30.32 -15.04
N ILE A 74 -19.98 29.38 -15.45
CA ILE A 74 -19.60 28.00 -15.75
C ILE A 74 -18.57 28.01 -16.87
N PHE A 75 -18.73 28.90 -17.86
CA PHE A 75 -17.86 29.01 -19.02
C PHE A 75 -16.90 30.20 -18.99
N GLY A 76 -16.78 30.92 -17.87
CA GLY A 76 -15.61 31.75 -17.58
C GLY A 76 -15.18 32.65 -18.74
N LEU A 77 -16.00 33.64 -19.13
CA LEU A 77 -15.79 34.46 -20.34
C LEU A 77 -14.41 35.14 -20.46
N ASN A 78 -13.60 35.16 -19.38
CA ASN A 78 -12.28 35.77 -19.33
C ASN A 78 -11.12 34.85 -19.79
N ASN A 79 -11.34 33.54 -19.98
CA ASN A 79 -10.30 32.60 -20.47
C ASN A 79 -10.90 31.50 -21.36
N LYS A 80 -11.43 31.89 -22.53
CA LYS A 80 -12.07 30.98 -23.51
C LYS A 80 -11.25 29.75 -23.88
N LEU A 81 -9.92 29.82 -23.80
CA LEU A 81 -9.00 28.71 -24.08
C LEU A 81 -9.10 27.58 -23.04
N ASN A 82 -9.35 27.87 -21.76
CA ASN A 82 -9.34 26.83 -20.72
C ASN A 82 -10.59 25.94 -20.78
N MET A 83 -11.74 26.53 -21.13
CA MET A 83 -13.02 25.82 -21.19
C MET A 83 -13.20 25.00 -22.47
N SER A 84 -12.72 25.50 -23.61
CA SER A 84 -12.72 24.71 -24.85
C SER A 84 -11.89 23.44 -24.68
N LEU A 85 -10.75 23.53 -23.98
CA LEU A 85 -9.91 22.38 -23.66
C LEU A 85 -10.60 21.36 -22.74
N ILE A 86 -11.37 21.80 -21.73
CA ILE A 86 -12.15 20.88 -20.88
C ILE A 86 -13.25 20.20 -21.68
N ALA A 87 -14.03 20.95 -22.47
CA ALA A 87 -15.09 20.39 -23.30
C ALA A 87 -14.54 19.41 -24.33
N VAL A 88 -13.43 19.74 -24.99
CA VAL A 88 -12.70 18.85 -25.90
C VAL A 88 -12.24 17.59 -25.18
N SER A 89 -11.68 17.72 -23.97
CA SER A 89 -11.21 16.57 -23.18
C SER A 89 -12.34 15.63 -22.79
N LEU A 90 -13.46 16.16 -22.29
CA LEU A 90 -14.65 15.37 -21.93
C LEU A 90 -15.25 14.68 -23.17
N THR A 91 -15.32 15.39 -24.29
CA THR A 91 -15.81 14.85 -25.57
C THR A 91 -14.88 13.75 -26.09
N LEU A 92 -13.56 13.93 -26.00
CA LEU A 92 -12.56 12.94 -26.40
C LEU A 92 -12.71 11.65 -25.59
N VAL A 93 -12.85 11.77 -24.27
CA VAL A 93 -13.03 10.60 -23.38
C VAL A 93 -14.35 9.89 -23.65
N LEU A 94 -15.44 10.63 -23.91
CA LEU A 94 -16.72 10.05 -24.33
C LEU A 94 -16.56 9.28 -25.65
N ILE A 95 -15.98 9.90 -26.68
CA ILE A 95 -15.77 9.29 -27.99
C ILE A 95 -14.92 8.02 -27.86
N LEU A 96 -13.85 8.07 -27.07
CA LEU A 96 -13.02 6.91 -26.77
C LEU A 96 -13.86 5.76 -26.19
N GLY A 97 -14.71 6.05 -25.22
CA GLY A 97 -15.57 5.04 -24.61
C GLY A 97 -16.68 4.54 -25.55
N ILE A 98 -17.23 5.38 -26.43
CA ILE A 98 -18.16 4.94 -27.49
C ILE A 98 -17.45 3.97 -28.45
N PHE A 99 -16.24 4.32 -28.89
CA PHE A 99 -15.44 3.43 -29.73
C PHE A 99 -15.14 2.11 -29.05
N ASP A 100 -14.86 2.12 -27.75
CA ASP A 100 -14.66 0.90 -27.00
C ASP A 100 -15.92 0.04 -26.86
N ASP A 101 -17.06 0.66 -26.52
CA ASP A 101 -18.35 -0.02 -26.39
C ASP A 101 -18.75 -0.73 -27.68
N VAL A 102 -18.33 -0.22 -28.85
CA VAL A 102 -18.65 -0.79 -30.17
C VAL A 102 -17.57 -1.74 -30.67
N ARG A 103 -16.27 -1.43 -30.50
CA ARG A 103 -15.16 -2.14 -31.17
C ARG A 103 -14.16 -2.85 -30.24
N ASN A 104 -14.30 -2.73 -28.91
CA ASN A 104 -13.34 -3.24 -27.91
C ASN A 104 -11.88 -2.88 -28.22
N LEU A 105 -11.43 -1.73 -27.73
CA LEU A 105 -10.07 -1.22 -27.85
C LEU A 105 -9.10 -1.93 -26.91
N LYS A 106 -7.81 -1.94 -27.31
CA LYS A 106 -6.74 -2.48 -26.46
C LYS A 106 -6.51 -1.55 -25.24
N PRO A 107 -6.19 -2.08 -24.04
CA PRO A 107 -5.97 -1.26 -22.85
C PRO A 107 -4.95 -0.13 -23.03
N GLY A 108 -3.86 -0.39 -23.77
CA GLY A 108 -2.83 0.63 -24.06
C GLY A 108 -3.34 1.79 -24.94
N GLN A 109 -4.27 1.52 -25.85
CA GLN A 109 -4.89 2.57 -26.68
C GLN A 109 -5.80 3.44 -25.81
N LYS A 110 -6.63 2.83 -24.96
CA LYS A 110 -7.46 3.57 -24.00
C LYS A 110 -6.63 4.51 -23.12
N PHE A 111 -5.57 3.97 -22.55
CA PHE A 111 -4.70 4.73 -21.66
C PHE A 111 -4.01 5.90 -22.37
N LEU A 112 -3.57 5.72 -23.63
CA LEU A 112 -2.97 6.80 -24.42
C LEU A 112 -3.93 7.98 -24.62
N PHE A 113 -5.18 7.71 -25.02
CA PHE A 113 -6.18 8.77 -25.20
C PHE A 113 -6.58 9.44 -23.88
N GLN A 114 -6.64 8.69 -22.78
CA GLN A 114 -6.83 9.26 -21.44
C GLN A 114 -5.67 10.18 -21.05
N LEU A 115 -4.42 9.80 -21.34
CA LEU A 115 -3.24 10.65 -21.10
C LEU A 115 -3.32 11.96 -21.91
N ILE A 116 -3.72 11.88 -23.18
CA ILE A 116 -3.90 13.06 -24.04
C ILE A 116 -4.96 13.98 -23.41
N ALA A 117 -6.13 13.44 -23.07
CA ALA A 117 -7.20 14.23 -22.45
C ALA A 117 -6.77 14.84 -21.11
N ALA A 118 -6.11 14.08 -20.24
CA ALA A 118 -5.60 14.58 -18.96
C ALA A 118 -4.54 15.68 -19.15
N THR A 119 -3.72 15.59 -20.20
CA THR A 119 -2.72 16.62 -20.54
C THR A 119 -3.41 17.91 -20.97
N LEU A 120 -4.46 17.84 -21.80
CA LEU A 120 -5.24 19.01 -22.20
C LEU A 120 -5.87 19.73 -20.99
N ILE A 121 -6.30 18.99 -19.97
CA ILE A 121 -6.78 19.54 -18.70
C ILE A 121 -5.65 20.24 -17.93
N CYS A 122 -4.44 19.67 -17.90
CA CYS A 122 -3.31 20.34 -17.23
C CYS A 122 -2.94 21.64 -17.95
N VAL A 123 -2.93 21.63 -19.29
CA VAL A 123 -2.66 22.81 -20.12
C VAL A 123 -3.74 23.89 -19.95
N SER A 124 -4.99 23.51 -19.66
CA SER A 124 -6.05 24.46 -19.31
C SER A 124 -5.93 25.07 -17.92
N GLY A 125 -4.85 24.76 -17.18
CA GLY A 125 -4.55 25.31 -15.86
C GLY A 125 -5.16 24.54 -14.69
N PHE A 126 -5.86 23.43 -14.95
CA PHE A 126 -6.41 22.57 -13.90
C PHE A 126 -5.34 21.57 -13.46
N GLN A 127 -4.66 21.92 -12.37
CA GLN A 127 -3.57 21.11 -11.82
C GLN A 127 -3.61 21.08 -10.29
N ILE A 128 -3.13 19.98 -9.75
CA ILE A 128 -2.76 19.86 -8.34
C ILE A 128 -1.45 20.62 -8.16
N SER A 129 -1.53 21.92 -7.91
CA SER A 129 -0.34 22.79 -7.77
C SER A 129 0.28 22.75 -6.38
N THR A 130 -0.52 22.44 -5.35
CA THR A 130 -0.09 22.45 -3.95
C THR A 130 -0.60 21.21 -3.22
N ILE A 131 0.22 20.70 -2.29
CA ILE A 131 -0.15 19.68 -1.31
C ILE A 131 0.12 20.27 0.06
N THR A 132 -0.68 19.92 1.04
CA THR A 132 -0.39 20.33 2.41
C THR A 132 0.45 19.31 3.15
N ASN A 133 1.42 19.82 3.87
CA ASN A 133 2.18 19.06 4.84
C ASN A 133 1.24 18.62 5.99
N PRO A 134 1.03 17.31 6.19
CA PRO A 134 0.11 16.82 7.22
C PRO A 134 0.61 17.06 8.66
N PHE A 135 1.90 17.38 8.85
CA PHE A 135 2.50 17.62 10.16
C PHE A 135 2.56 19.10 10.52
N THR A 136 2.79 19.97 9.54
CA THR A 136 2.95 21.42 9.78
C THR A 136 1.77 22.25 9.31
N GLY A 137 0.85 21.67 8.53
CA GLY A 137 -0.27 22.39 7.91
C GLY A 137 0.14 23.36 6.80
N GLN A 138 1.43 23.46 6.47
CA GLN A 138 1.95 24.37 5.45
C GLN A 138 1.75 23.83 4.03
N LEU A 139 1.60 24.75 3.07
CA LEU A 139 1.45 24.43 1.66
C LEU A 139 2.80 24.19 0.99
N ILE A 140 2.93 23.03 0.36
CA ILE A 140 4.05 22.64 -0.48
C ILE A 140 3.61 22.82 -1.94
N ASN A 141 4.21 23.78 -2.64
CA ASN A 141 4.04 23.92 -4.08
C ASN A 141 4.83 22.83 -4.80
N LEU A 142 4.20 22.14 -5.74
CA LEU A 142 4.77 21.01 -6.47
C LEU A 142 5.58 21.42 -7.71
N GLY A 143 5.43 22.66 -8.20
CA GLY A 143 6.12 23.11 -9.41
C GLY A 143 5.87 22.15 -10.59
N VAL A 144 6.94 21.68 -11.24
CA VAL A 144 6.88 20.76 -12.39
C VAL A 144 6.26 19.40 -12.04
N PHE A 145 6.31 18.97 -10.78
CA PHE A 145 5.69 17.70 -10.35
C PHE A 145 4.15 17.76 -10.31
N SER A 146 3.56 18.95 -10.41
CA SER A 146 2.10 19.10 -10.50
C SER A 146 1.50 18.43 -11.74
N TYR A 147 2.17 18.50 -12.90
CA TYR A 147 1.72 17.91 -14.15
C TYR A 147 1.61 16.38 -14.10
N PRO A 148 2.70 15.62 -13.81
CA PRO A 148 2.63 14.16 -13.75
C PRO A 148 1.68 13.69 -12.65
N LEU A 149 1.63 14.39 -11.50
CA LEU A 149 0.70 14.05 -10.43
C LEU A 149 -0.76 14.22 -10.85
N THR A 150 -1.09 15.33 -11.52
CA THR A 150 -2.44 15.62 -12.00
C THR A 150 -2.85 14.62 -13.07
N ILE A 151 -1.98 14.32 -14.03
CA ILE A 151 -2.25 13.32 -15.08
C ILE A 151 -2.50 11.95 -14.45
N LEU A 152 -1.66 11.53 -13.50
CA LEU A 152 -1.84 10.27 -12.77
C LEU A 152 -3.13 10.26 -11.95
N TRP A 153 -3.49 11.38 -11.34
CA TRP A 153 -4.75 11.52 -10.60
C TRP A 153 -5.95 11.34 -11.53
N ILE A 154 -6.02 12.11 -12.61
CA ILE A 154 -7.13 12.08 -13.55
C ILE A 154 -7.28 10.70 -14.18
N THR A 155 -6.19 10.16 -14.74
CA THR A 155 -6.22 8.83 -15.38
C THR A 155 -6.45 7.71 -14.37
N GLY A 156 -5.91 7.82 -13.16
CA GLY A 156 -6.10 6.86 -12.08
C GLY A 156 -7.56 6.78 -11.63
N ILE A 157 -8.19 7.92 -11.33
CA ILE A 157 -9.61 7.98 -10.95
C ILE A 157 -10.51 7.53 -12.09
N THR A 158 -10.21 7.94 -13.33
CA THR A 158 -10.97 7.53 -14.52
C THR A 158 -11.00 6.00 -14.67
N ASN A 159 -9.83 5.36 -14.57
CA ASN A 159 -9.75 3.90 -14.65
C ASN A 159 -10.37 3.22 -13.42
N ALA A 160 -10.24 3.82 -12.24
CA ALA A 160 -10.88 3.29 -11.03
C ALA A 160 -12.41 3.26 -11.15
N PHE A 161 -13.00 4.29 -11.76
CA PHE A 161 -14.42 4.36 -12.03
C PHE A 161 -14.87 3.38 -13.13
N ASN A 162 -14.03 3.16 -14.15
CA ASN A 162 -14.27 2.11 -15.15
C ASN A 162 -14.27 0.71 -14.52
N LEU A 163 -13.34 0.42 -13.62
CA LEU A 163 -13.20 -0.90 -12.98
C LEU A 163 -14.35 -1.24 -12.01
N ILE A 164 -14.96 -0.24 -11.36
CA ILE A 164 -16.08 -0.48 -10.44
C ILE A 164 -17.41 -0.68 -11.18
N ASP A 165 -17.51 -0.36 -12.47
CA ASP A 165 -18.70 -0.54 -13.32
C ASP A 165 -18.94 -2.03 -13.68
N GLY A 166 -19.09 -2.88 -12.67
CA GLY A 166 -19.28 -4.32 -12.80
C GLY A 166 -20.67 -4.82 -12.41
N LEU A 167 -21.51 -3.97 -11.80
CA LEU A 167 -22.89 -4.29 -11.39
C LEU A 167 -23.86 -3.18 -11.79
N ASP A 168 -25.06 -3.57 -12.22
CA ASP A 168 -26.21 -2.69 -12.47
C ASP A 168 -26.38 -1.64 -11.36
N GLY A 169 -26.30 -0.36 -11.74
CA GLY A 169 -26.45 0.78 -10.85
C GLY A 169 -25.22 1.15 -10.04
N LEU A 170 -24.18 0.32 -9.94
CA LEU A 170 -23.09 0.55 -8.99
C LEU A 170 -22.32 1.84 -9.28
N ALA A 171 -21.72 1.96 -10.47
CA ALA A 171 -20.90 3.10 -10.83
C ALA A 171 -21.73 4.40 -10.91
N SER A 172 -22.91 4.34 -11.51
CA SER A 172 -23.82 5.50 -11.65
C SER A 172 -24.28 6.03 -10.29
N GLY A 173 -24.68 5.16 -9.36
CA GLY A 173 -25.07 5.61 -8.02
C GLY A 173 -23.91 6.09 -7.15
N ILE A 174 -22.74 5.46 -7.23
CA ILE A 174 -21.52 6.01 -6.59
C ILE A 174 -21.18 7.38 -7.19
N GLY A 175 -21.38 7.56 -8.50
CA GLY A 175 -21.19 8.84 -9.18
C GLY A 175 -22.16 9.93 -8.69
N VAL A 176 -23.43 9.60 -8.46
CA VAL A 176 -24.39 10.51 -7.82
C VAL A 176 -23.90 10.93 -6.43
N ILE A 177 -23.50 9.97 -5.58
CA ILE A 177 -23.03 10.26 -4.23
C ILE A 177 -21.77 11.13 -4.24
N ALA A 178 -20.81 10.82 -5.11
CA ALA A 178 -19.60 11.61 -5.28
C ALA A 178 -19.89 13.04 -5.78
N GLY A 179 -20.79 13.19 -6.76
CA GLY A 179 -21.21 14.49 -7.28
C GLY A 179 -21.93 15.35 -6.23
N LEU A 180 -22.83 14.75 -5.43
CA LEU A 180 -23.48 15.44 -4.31
C LEU A 180 -22.50 15.81 -3.19
N THR A 181 -21.50 14.97 -2.94
CA THR A 181 -20.43 15.26 -1.98
C THR A 181 -19.61 16.46 -2.45
N ILE A 182 -19.19 16.46 -3.71
CA ILE A 182 -18.47 17.60 -4.32
C ILE A 182 -19.33 18.86 -4.25
N PHE A 183 -20.63 18.78 -4.56
CA PHE A 183 -21.55 19.90 -4.41
C PHE A 183 -21.55 20.46 -2.98
N ALA A 184 -21.72 19.61 -1.97
CA ALA A 184 -21.76 20.04 -0.57
C ALA A 184 -20.46 20.74 -0.16
N ILE A 185 -19.31 20.18 -0.56
CA ILE A 185 -17.99 20.74 -0.27
C ILE A 185 -17.77 22.06 -1.02
N SER A 186 -18.18 22.15 -2.28
CA SER A 186 -18.11 23.37 -3.07
C SER A 186 -18.98 24.49 -2.49
N ILE A 187 -20.15 24.18 -1.93
CA ILE A 187 -20.96 25.16 -1.21
C ILE A 187 -20.22 25.68 0.04
N LEU A 188 -19.58 24.79 0.82
CA LEU A 188 -18.79 25.19 1.99
C LEU A 188 -17.59 26.08 1.59
N ASN A 189 -17.00 25.83 0.42
CA ASN A 189 -15.87 26.59 -0.11
C ASN A 189 -16.29 27.82 -0.95
N ASN A 190 -17.59 28.16 -0.98
CA ASN A 190 -18.15 29.23 -1.83
C ASN A 190 -17.83 29.11 -3.34
N ASP A 191 -17.61 27.89 -3.82
CA ASP A 191 -17.31 27.59 -5.23
C ASP A 191 -18.58 27.25 -6.01
N ILE A 192 -19.27 28.28 -6.49
CA ILE A 192 -20.55 28.16 -7.21
C ILE A 192 -20.41 27.26 -8.44
N THR A 193 -19.32 27.41 -9.20
CA THR A 193 -19.14 26.72 -10.47
C THR A 193 -19.07 25.21 -10.29
N SER A 194 -18.20 24.72 -9.39
CA SER A 194 -18.10 23.28 -9.10
C SER A 194 -19.36 22.73 -8.42
N ALA A 195 -20.05 23.53 -7.60
CA ALA A 195 -21.34 23.16 -7.03
C ALA A 195 -22.38 22.88 -8.13
N VAL A 196 -22.51 23.78 -9.11
CA VAL A 196 -23.50 23.65 -10.19
C VAL A 196 -23.18 22.46 -11.08
N ILE A 197 -21.93 22.26 -11.51
CA ILE A 197 -21.64 21.10 -12.38
C ILE A 197 -21.72 19.78 -11.58
N GLY A 198 -21.36 19.76 -10.29
CA GLY A 198 -21.54 18.58 -9.43
C GLY A 198 -23.02 18.17 -9.30
N MET A 199 -23.91 19.13 -9.12
CA MET A 199 -25.37 18.89 -9.10
C MET A 199 -25.90 18.48 -10.48
N THR A 200 -25.43 19.12 -11.55
CA THR A 200 -25.82 18.78 -12.92
C THR A 200 -25.42 17.34 -13.26
N LEU A 201 -24.19 16.93 -12.94
CA LEU A 201 -23.70 15.56 -13.15
C LEU A 201 -24.52 14.55 -12.32
N SER A 202 -24.81 14.90 -11.06
CA SER A 202 -25.64 14.06 -10.17
C SER A 202 -27.05 13.88 -10.72
N GLY A 203 -27.66 14.96 -11.24
CA GLY A 203 -28.98 14.91 -11.88
C GLY A 203 -28.98 14.01 -13.12
N SER A 204 -28.02 14.21 -14.04
CA SER A 204 -27.85 13.37 -15.23
C SER A 204 -27.70 11.89 -14.88
N LEU A 205 -26.89 11.58 -13.87
CA LEU A 205 -26.66 10.21 -13.42
C LEU A 205 -27.90 9.61 -12.74
N LEU A 206 -28.64 10.39 -11.95
CA LEU A 206 -29.84 9.90 -11.29
C LEU A 206 -30.94 9.57 -12.29
N GLY A 207 -31.13 10.41 -13.32
CA GLY A 207 -32.08 10.11 -14.40
C GLY A 207 -31.70 8.86 -15.20
N PHE A 208 -30.41 8.63 -15.43
CA PHE A 208 -29.92 7.40 -16.05
C PHE A 208 -30.07 6.18 -15.12
N LEU A 209 -29.84 6.35 -13.82
CA LEU A 209 -29.91 5.29 -12.82
C LEU A 209 -31.30 4.63 -12.78
N CYS A 210 -32.38 5.36 -13.08
CA CYS A 210 -33.73 4.80 -13.21
C CYS A 210 -33.83 3.66 -14.24
N PHE A 211 -32.98 3.65 -15.28
CA PHE A 211 -32.91 2.58 -16.29
C PHE A 211 -31.76 1.61 -16.05
N ASN A 212 -30.74 2.00 -15.29
CA ASN A 212 -29.53 1.21 -15.05
C ASN A 212 -29.59 0.41 -13.74
N PHE A 213 -30.47 0.74 -12.80
CA PHE A 213 -30.62 0.01 -11.54
C PHE A 213 -31.11 -1.43 -11.77
N ASN A 214 -30.67 -2.37 -10.93
CA ASN A 214 -30.90 -3.80 -11.14
C ASN A 214 -32.41 -4.19 -11.13
N PRO A 215 -32.93 -4.88 -12.16
CA PRO A 215 -32.25 -5.33 -13.38
C PRO A 215 -32.09 -4.22 -14.43
N ALA A 216 -30.88 -4.03 -14.94
CA ALA A 216 -30.57 -2.95 -15.88
C ALA A 216 -31.23 -3.13 -17.26
N LYS A 217 -31.83 -2.05 -17.77
CA LYS A 217 -32.33 -1.92 -19.15
C LYS A 217 -31.26 -1.39 -20.12
N ILE A 218 -30.24 -0.75 -19.59
CA ILE A 218 -29.07 -0.24 -20.31
C ILE A 218 -27.86 -0.23 -19.37
N PHE A 219 -26.70 -0.60 -19.89
CA PHE A 219 -25.43 -0.49 -19.19
C PHE A 219 -24.77 0.86 -19.43
N LEU A 220 -24.06 1.33 -18.40
CA LEU A 220 -23.30 2.57 -18.45
C LEU A 220 -22.26 2.54 -19.59
N GLY A 221 -21.55 1.42 -19.71
CA GLY A 221 -20.55 1.19 -20.75
C GLY A 221 -19.27 1.98 -20.50
N ASP A 222 -18.26 1.74 -21.33
CA ASP A 222 -17.00 2.48 -21.27
C ASP A 222 -17.21 3.96 -21.63
N SER A 223 -18.17 4.27 -22.51
CA SER A 223 -18.61 5.65 -22.80
C SER A 223 -19.02 6.40 -21.54
N GLY A 224 -19.73 5.75 -20.62
CA GLY A 224 -20.21 6.39 -19.40
C GLY A 224 -19.20 6.33 -18.27
N SER A 225 -18.60 5.18 -18.02
CA SER A 225 -17.71 5.00 -16.86
C SER A 225 -16.43 5.85 -16.97
N LEU A 226 -15.86 5.97 -18.18
CA LEU A 226 -14.72 6.84 -18.44
C LEU A 226 -15.11 8.32 -18.30
N PHE A 227 -16.22 8.74 -18.92
CA PHE A 227 -16.69 10.13 -18.84
C PHE A 227 -16.96 10.56 -17.40
N VAL A 228 -17.68 9.74 -16.62
CA VAL A 228 -18.04 10.04 -15.23
C VAL A 228 -16.80 10.08 -14.35
N GLY A 229 -15.91 9.09 -14.46
CA GLY A 229 -14.66 9.05 -13.71
C GLY A 229 -13.78 10.25 -14.00
N PHE A 230 -13.62 10.62 -15.27
CA PHE A 230 -12.83 11.78 -15.70
C PHE A 230 -13.44 13.09 -15.20
N SER A 231 -14.76 13.25 -15.29
CA SER A 231 -15.48 14.43 -14.78
C SER A 231 -15.32 14.59 -13.27
N LEU A 232 -15.50 13.52 -12.49
CA LEU A 232 -15.33 13.54 -11.04
C LEU A 232 -13.88 13.81 -10.64
N ALA A 233 -12.90 13.31 -11.40
CA ALA A 233 -11.49 13.59 -11.15
C ALA A 233 -11.18 15.08 -11.30
N ILE A 234 -11.62 15.71 -12.39
CA ILE A 234 -11.44 17.16 -12.62
C ILE A 234 -12.12 17.96 -11.51
N LEU A 235 -13.38 17.63 -11.21
CA LEU A 235 -14.15 18.35 -10.19
C LEU A 235 -13.53 18.23 -8.81
N SER A 236 -12.97 17.07 -8.47
CA SER A 236 -12.29 16.87 -7.20
C SER A 236 -11.03 17.73 -7.05
N ILE A 237 -10.35 18.06 -8.15
CA ILE A 237 -9.21 18.99 -8.15
C ILE A 237 -9.72 20.41 -7.96
N GLN A 238 -10.73 20.83 -8.73
CA GLN A 238 -11.27 22.19 -8.71
C GLN A 238 -11.90 22.56 -7.35
N SER A 239 -12.73 21.67 -6.78
CA SER A 239 -13.36 21.92 -5.47
C SER A 239 -12.35 22.07 -4.34
N SER A 240 -11.17 21.51 -4.55
CA SER A 240 -10.10 21.39 -3.57
C SER A 240 -9.10 22.55 -3.59
N THR A 241 -8.98 23.31 -4.68
CA THR A 241 -8.03 24.43 -4.80
C THR A 241 -8.52 25.73 -4.16
N LYS A 242 -9.83 25.88 -3.94
CA LYS A 242 -10.45 27.08 -3.33
C LYS A 242 -10.71 26.99 -1.82
N GLY A 243 -10.58 25.82 -1.21
CA GLY A 243 -10.66 25.63 0.25
C GLY A 243 -9.28 25.72 0.91
N SER A 244 -9.23 25.66 2.26
CA SER A 244 -7.94 25.49 2.96
C SER A 244 -7.28 24.21 2.47
N THR A 245 -6.16 24.33 1.76
CA THR A 245 -5.56 23.27 0.93
C THR A 245 -5.03 22.08 1.73
N ALA A 246 -5.13 22.13 3.07
CA ALA A 246 -4.82 21.08 4.05
C ALA A 246 -5.54 19.76 3.81
N PHE A 247 -6.77 19.83 3.31
CA PHE A 247 -7.68 18.69 3.28
C PHE A 247 -8.10 18.29 1.86
N SER A 248 -7.65 19.02 0.85
CA SER A 248 -7.95 18.88 -0.58
C SER A 248 -7.86 17.45 -1.12
N MET A 249 -6.74 16.76 -0.93
CA MET A 249 -6.59 15.37 -1.38
C MET A 249 -7.39 14.39 -0.55
N ILE A 250 -7.47 14.60 0.76
CA ILE A 250 -8.22 13.72 1.66
C ILE A 250 -9.71 13.76 1.31
N ILE A 251 -10.23 14.95 1.01
CA ILE A 251 -11.60 15.16 0.54
C ILE A 251 -11.88 14.39 -0.74
N ALA A 252 -11.01 14.49 -1.74
CA ALA A 252 -11.15 13.77 -3.00
C ALA A 252 -11.03 12.24 -2.80
N LEU A 253 -10.11 11.80 -1.94
CA LEU A 253 -9.96 10.40 -1.53
C LEU A 253 -11.19 9.87 -0.81
N LEU A 254 -11.87 10.67 0.01
CA LEU A 254 -13.09 10.27 0.72
C LEU A 254 -14.28 10.22 -0.23
N ALA A 255 -14.50 11.27 -1.03
CA ALA A 255 -15.59 11.32 -2.00
C ALA A 255 -15.53 10.18 -3.03
N LEU A 256 -14.32 9.75 -3.39
CA LEU A 256 -14.06 8.68 -4.36
C LEU A 256 -13.48 7.41 -3.68
N GLY A 257 -13.68 7.26 -2.37
CA GLY A 257 -12.99 6.24 -1.58
C GLY A 257 -13.23 4.83 -2.07
N VAL A 258 -14.48 4.46 -2.35
CA VAL A 258 -14.81 3.09 -2.80
C VAL A 258 -14.10 2.74 -4.13
N PRO A 259 -14.21 3.53 -5.22
CA PRO A 259 -13.44 3.29 -6.45
C PRO A 259 -11.92 3.20 -6.22
N ILE A 260 -11.37 4.12 -5.42
CA ILE A 260 -9.92 4.18 -5.17
C ILE A 260 -9.46 2.96 -4.40
N ILE A 261 -10.14 2.60 -3.31
CA ILE A 261 -9.80 1.44 -2.48
C ILE A 261 -9.87 0.15 -3.32
N ASP A 262 -10.93 -0.03 -4.11
CA ASP A 262 -11.08 -1.23 -4.95
C ASP A 262 -9.93 -1.36 -5.96
N THR A 263 -9.59 -0.24 -6.61
CA THR A 263 -8.53 -0.20 -7.63
C THR A 263 -7.15 -0.36 -7.02
N SER A 264 -6.85 0.36 -5.93
CA SER A 264 -5.60 0.23 -5.18
C SER A 264 -5.42 -1.19 -4.65
N MET A 265 -6.47 -1.82 -4.10
CA MET A 265 -6.41 -3.22 -3.67
C MET A 265 -6.19 -4.18 -4.84
N SER A 266 -6.84 -3.95 -5.98
CA SER A 266 -6.59 -4.75 -7.18
C SER A 266 -5.16 -4.57 -7.70
N MET A 267 -4.63 -3.36 -7.73
CA MET A 267 -3.26 -3.06 -8.17
C MET A 267 -2.23 -3.68 -7.23
N LEU A 268 -2.39 -3.50 -5.91
CA LEU A 268 -1.55 -4.14 -4.89
C LEU A 268 -1.56 -5.65 -5.03
N ARG A 269 -2.73 -6.27 -5.24
CA ARG A 269 -2.86 -7.72 -5.48
C ARG A 269 -2.08 -8.17 -6.71
N ARG A 270 -2.20 -7.46 -7.83
CA ARG A 270 -1.50 -7.79 -9.09
C ARG A 270 0.02 -7.65 -8.93
N MET A 271 0.45 -6.60 -8.27
CA MET A 271 1.86 -6.36 -7.97
C MET A 271 2.43 -7.45 -7.06
N LEU A 272 1.72 -7.80 -5.98
CA LEU A 272 2.11 -8.89 -5.08
C LEU A 272 2.13 -10.26 -5.78
N ALA A 273 1.23 -10.49 -6.75
CA ALA A 273 1.21 -11.72 -7.53
C ALA A 273 2.46 -11.91 -8.40
N TRP A 274 3.14 -10.84 -8.82
CA TRP A 274 4.43 -10.92 -9.52
C TRP A 274 5.56 -11.53 -8.70
N PHE A 275 5.41 -11.52 -7.37
CA PHE A 275 6.38 -12.00 -6.42
C PHE A 275 6.00 -13.37 -5.81
N LEU A 276 4.88 -13.97 -6.25
CA LEU A 276 4.46 -15.31 -5.81
C LEU A 276 5.16 -16.43 -6.63
N PRO A 277 5.73 -17.46 -5.99
CA PRO A 277 6.33 -18.59 -6.71
C PRO A 277 5.24 -19.46 -7.36
N GLY A 278 5.37 -19.75 -8.66
CA GLY A 278 4.48 -20.66 -9.39
C GLY A 278 3.97 -20.12 -10.74
N GLN A 279 4.02 -18.80 -10.96
CA GLN A 279 3.88 -18.25 -12.32
C GLN A 279 5.25 -18.28 -13.00
N SER A 280 5.33 -18.95 -14.15
CA SER A 280 6.56 -19.25 -14.89
C SER A 280 7.53 -18.06 -14.95
N MET A 281 8.72 -18.31 -14.39
CA MET A 281 9.81 -17.37 -14.09
C MET A 281 10.57 -16.88 -15.35
N LYS A 282 10.08 -17.21 -16.56
CA LYS A 282 10.65 -16.79 -17.87
C LYS A 282 9.96 -15.59 -18.50
N SER A 283 9.15 -14.85 -17.75
CA SER A 283 8.36 -13.74 -18.29
C SER A 283 9.13 -12.41 -18.22
N SER A 284 9.38 -11.80 -19.38
CA SER A 284 9.93 -10.43 -19.51
C SER A 284 9.16 -9.40 -18.67
N ILE A 285 9.83 -8.34 -18.23
CA ILE A 285 9.25 -7.20 -17.48
C ILE A 285 8.00 -6.65 -18.19
N THR A 286 8.00 -6.66 -19.52
CA THR A 286 6.86 -6.25 -20.36
C THR A 286 5.63 -7.14 -20.17
N LYS A 287 5.79 -8.47 -20.03
CA LYS A 287 4.66 -9.38 -19.73
C LYS A 287 4.16 -9.23 -18.28
N LYS A 288 5.06 -8.92 -17.33
CA LYS A 288 4.65 -8.60 -15.96
C LYS A 288 3.81 -7.32 -15.94
N LEU A 289 4.31 -6.25 -16.56
CA LEU A 289 3.55 -4.99 -16.73
C LEU A 289 2.23 -5.24 -17.46
N TYR A 290 2.20 -6.06 -18.51
CA TYR A 290 0.96 -6.43 -19.21
C TYR A 290 -0.04 -7.16 -18.29
N SER A 291 0.43 -8.01 -17.36
CA SER A 291 -0.46 -8.73 -16.44
C SER A 291 -1.14 -7.83 -15.40
N MET A 292 -0.62 -6.61 -15.16
CA MET A 292 -1.35 -5.59 -14.39
C MET A 292 -2.66 -5.16 -15.06
N PHE A 293 -2.74 -5.21 -16.39
CA PHE A 293 -3.89 -4.72 -17.15
C PHE A 293 -4.88 -5.82 -17.55
N LEU A 294 -4.66 -7.08 -17.15
CA LEU A 294 -5.59 -8.18 -17.44
C LEU A 294 -6.85 -8.11 -16.54
N PRO A 295 -8.06 -8.42 -16.99
CA PRO A 295 -9.25 -8.41 -16.11
C PRO A 295 -9.14 -9.42 -14.96
N ASP A 296 -9.58 -9.05 -13.74
CA ASP A 296 -9.60 -9.94 -12.55
C ASP A 296 -10.96 -9.88 -11.86
N LYS A 297 -11.51 -11.02 -11.41
CA LYS A 297 -12.85 -11.14 -10.80
C LYS A 297 -12.85 -10.94 -9.28
N LYS A 298 -11.89 -10.22 -8.74
CA LYS A 298 -11.67 -10.10 -7.29
C LYS A 298 -11.86 -8.68 -6.75
N HIS A 299 -12.58 -7.85 -7.49
CA HIS A 299 -13.06 -6.56 -7.00
C HIS A 299 -14.01 -6.75 -5.80
N ILE A 300 -14.16 -5.72 -4.97
CA ILE A 300 -14.96 -5.75 -3.73
C ILE A 300 -16.37 -6.27 -4.00
N HIS A 301 -16.98 -5.81 -5.09
CA HIS A 301 -18.34 -6.21 -5.46
C HIS A 301 -18.45 -7.71 -5.80
N HIS A 302 -17.45 -8.31 -6.44
CA HIS A 302 -17.41 -9.75 -6.69
C HIS A 302 -17.20 -10.56 -5.40
N GLN A 303 -16.42 -10.06 -4.44
CA GLN A 303 -16.23 -10.75 -3.16
C GLN A 303 -17.50 -10.74 -2.31
N LEU A 304 -18.25 -9.65 -2.34
CA LEU A 304 -19.55 -9.56 -1.69
C LEU A 304 -20.56 -10.54 -2.31
N LEU A 305 -20.62 -10.61 -3.64
CA LEU A 305 -21.42 -11.63 -4.32
C LEU A 305 -21.00 -13.06 -3.97
N ALA A 306 -19.69 -13.33 -3.96
CA ALA A 306 -19.15 -14.65 -3.60
C ALA A 306 -19.42 -15.03 -2.13
N SER A 307 -19.61 -14.04 -1.26
CA SER A 307 -20.01 -14.24 0.15
C SER A 307 -21.51 -14.48 0.31
N GLY A 308 -22.28 -14.56 -0.79
CA GLY A 308 -23.71 -14.88 -0.79
C GLY A 308 -24.64 -13.65 -0.82
N PHE A 309 -24.12 -12.43 -0.95
CA PHE A 309 -24.98 -11.25 -1.11
C PHE A 309 -25.57 -11.20 -2.53
N SER A 310 -26.83 -10.79 -2.64
CA SER A 310 -27.45 -10.47 -3.95
C SER A 310 -26.86 -9.19 -4.53
N GLN A 311 -26.88 -9.04 -5.86
CA GLN A 311 -26.42 -7.83 -6.56
C GLN A 311 -27.01 -6.53 -5.98
N ARG A 312 -28.32 -6.45 -5.75
CA ARG A 312 -28.96 -5.29 -5.13
C ARG A 312 -28.39 -4.96 -3.75
N LYS A 313 -28.29 -5.96 -2.86
CA LYS A 313 -27.70 -5.78 -1.52
C LYS A 313 -26.26 -5.28 -1.59
N THR A 314 -25.44 -5.86 -2.47
CA THR A 314 -24.04 -5.43 -2.68
C THR A 314 -23.97 -3.97 -3.09
N VAL A 315 -24.79 -3.54 -4.05
CA VAL A 315 -24.82 -2.15 -4.55
C VAL A 315 -25.26 -1.18 -3.44
N ILE A 316 -26.34 -1.48 -2.72
CA ILE A 316 -26.83 -0.64 -1.61
C ILE A 316 -25.79 -0.53 -0.49
N MET A 317 -25.10 -1.63 -0.16
CA MET A 317 -24.04 -1.60 0.86
C MET A 317 -22.88 -0.69 0.44
N LEU A 318 -22.48 -0.75 -0.84
CA LEU A 318 -21.42 0.12 -1.38
C LEU A 318 -21.87 1.58 -1.46
N TYR A 319 -23.14 1.87 -1.76
CA TYR A 319 -23.71 3.21 -1.64
C TYR A 319 -23.63 3.72 -0.20
N ALA A 320 -23.98 2.91 0.79
CA ALA A 320 -23.92 3.30 2.19
C ALA A 320 -22.49 3.65 2.62
N VAL A 321 -21.49 2.86 2.19
CA VAL A 321 -20.07 3.15 2.46
C VAL A 321 -19.62 4.43 1.75
N SER A 322 -19.95 4.61 0.46
CA SER A 322 -19.66 5.83 -0.28
C SER A 322 -20.29 7.06 0.35
N PHE A 323 -21.55 6.96 0.80
CA PHE A 323 -22.26 8.04 1.47
C PHE A 323 -21.61 8.38 2.82
N ALA A 324 -21.22 7.38 3.61
CA ALA A 324 -20.50 7.60 4.86
C ALA A 324 -19.17 8.32 4.63
N PHE A 325 -18.39 7.93 3.61
CA PHE A 325 -17.17 8.65 3.25
C PHE A 325 -17.45 10.07 2.76
N GLY A 326 -18.52 10.29 1.99
CA GLY A 326 -18.95 11.62 1.56
C GLY A 326 -19.32 12.52 2.74
N VAL A 327 -20.07 12.02 3.72
CA VAL A 327 -20.39 12.74 4.96
C VAL A 327 -19.12 13.06 5.74
N CYS A 328 -18.19 12.11 5.88
CA CYS A 328 -16.89 12.37 6.50
C CYS A 328 -16.12 13.49 5.78
N ALA A 329 -16.11 13.49 4.44
CA ALA A 329 -15.46 14.53 3.66
C ALA A 329 -16.05 15.92 3.96
N VAL A 330 -17.39 16.03 3.95
CA VAL A 330 -18.11 17.27 4.25
C VAL A 330 -17.84 17.74 5.69
N LEU A 331 -17.81 16.84 6.67
CA LEU A 331 -17.56 17.18 8.07
C LEU A 331 -16.12 17.64 8.32
N VAL A 332 -15.13 17.07 7.62
CA VAL A 332 -13.74 17.57 7.64
C VAL A 332 -13.68 18.96 7.03
N THR A 333 -14.29 19.17 5.85
CA THR A 333 -14.33 20.49 5.21
C THR A 333 -15.00 21.54 6.09
N ALA A 334 -16.06 21.17 6.82
CA ALA A 334 -16.75 22.05 7.75
C ALA A 334 -15.96 22.32 9.05
N GLY A 335 -14.74 21.77 9.22
CA GLY A 335 -13.92 21.93 10.42
C GLY A 335 -14.48 21.22 11.66
N ARG A 336 -15.44 20.30 11.49
CA ARG A 336 -16.13 19.62 12.60
C ARG A 336 -15.42 18.35 13.06
N LEU A 337 -14.57 17.76 12.22
CA LEU A 337 -13.83 16.54 12.50
C LEU A 337 -12.36 16.67 12.12
N ASN A 338 -11.49 16.10 12.95
CA ASN A 338 -10.06 15.97 12.66
C ASN A 338 -9.84 14.89 11.59
N ALA A 339 -9.29 15.27 10.43
CA ALA A 339 -9.06 14.34 9.33
C ALA A 339 -8.16 13.15 9.73
N SER A 340 -7.21 13.35 10.64
CA SER A 340 -6.33 12.29 11.15
C SER A 340 -7.12 11.16 11.83
N LEU A 341 -8.12 11.47 12.65
CA LEU A 341 -8.97 10.48 13.30
C LEU A 341 -9.82 9.71 12.29
N ILE A 342 -10.32 10.39 11.26
CA ILE A 342 -11.08 9.75 10.18
C ILE A 342 -10.18 8.80 9.38
N ILE A 343 -8.96 9.21 9.04
CA ILE A 343 -8.00 8.34 8.33
C ILE A 343 -7.70 7.09 9.15
N ILE A 344 -7.49 7.22 10.46
CA ILE A 344 -7.29 6.07 11.35
C ILE A 344 -8.53 5.17 11.38
N GLY A 345 -9.73 5.76 11.54
CA GLY A 345 -10.99 5.03 11.55
C GLY A 345 -11.25 4.26 10.25
N ILE A 346 -10.98 4.89 9.10
CA ILE A 346 -11.07 4.25 7.79
C ILE A 346 -10.02 3.15 7.66
N GLY A 347 -8.78 3.38 8.09
CA GLY A 347 -7.73 2.36 8.10
C GLY A 347 -8.14 1.11 8.90
N ILE A 348 -8.73 1.30 10.08
CA ILE A 348 -9.26 0.20 10.91
C ILE A 348 -10.44 -0.49 10.20
N PHE A 349 -11.40 0.29 9.68
CA PHE A 349 -12.56 -0.25 8.96
C PHE A 349 -12.12 -1.10 7.77
N LEU A 350 -11.19 -0.61 6.95
CA LEU A 350 -10.65 -1.34 5.80
C LEU A 350 -9.90 -2.60 6.22
N ALA A 351 -9.09 -2.54 7.29
CA ALA A 351 -8.41 -3.71 7.81
C ALA A 351 -9.39 -4.81 8.26
N VAL A 352 -10.47 -4.42 8.96
CA VAL A 352 -11.53 -5.34 9.40
C VAL A 352 -12.33 -5.87 8.22
N ALA A 353 -12.74 -5.01 7.29
CA ALA A 353 -13.51 -5.37 6.10
C ALA A 353 -12.73 -6.36 5.23
N ALA A 354 -11.46 -6.07 4.95
CA ALA A 354 -10.63 -6.94 4.15
C ALA A 354 -10.38 -8.30 4.85
N ARG A 355 -10.29 -8.33 6.19
CA ARG A 355 -10.24 -9.59 6.96
C ARG A 355 -11.55 -10.39 6.85
N LYS A 356 -12.71 -9.74 6.97
CA LYS A 356 -14.03 -10.40 6.90
C LYS A 356 -14.37 -10.91 5.50
N LEU A 357 -14.03 -10.15 4.46
CA LEU A 357 -14.23 -10.56 3.07
C LEU A 357 -13.27 -11.65 2.61
N GLY A 358 -12.34 -12.06 3.47
CA GLY A 358 -11.44 -13.17 3.18
C GLY A 358 -10.44 -12.86 2.08
N TYR A 359 -10.04 -11.57 1.94
CA TYR A 359 -8.95 -11.18 1.04
C TYR A 359 -7.71 -12.01 1.40
N ARG A 360 -7.39 -12.99 0.55
CA ARG A 360 -6.22 -13.88 0.70
C ARG A 360 -4.92 -13.07 0.71
N GLU A 361 -4.97 -11.84 0.21
CA GLU A 361 -3.93 -10.82 0.20
C GLU A 361 -3.48 -10.42 1.61
N ILE A 362 -4.41 -10.34 2.57
CA ILE A 362 -4.06 -10.16 3.99
C ILE A 362 -3.51 -11.46 4.57
N ALA A 363 -4.00 -12.60 4.10
CA ALA A 363 -3.35 -13.87 4.39
C ALA A 363 -1.94 -13.93 3.79
N LEU A 364 -1.53 -13.12 2.80
CA LEU A 364 -0.16 -13.07 2.31
C LEU A 364 0.81 -12.46 3.34
N PHE A 365 0.37 -11.43 4.08
CA PHE A 365 1.11 -10.90 5.24
C PHE A 365 1.16 -11.91 6.39
N ARG A 366 0.11 -12.73 6.54
CA ARG A 366 0.02 -13.81 7.55
C ARG A 366 0.75 -15.09 7.16
N ASN A 367 0.98 -15.34 5.87
CA ASN A 367 1.58 -16.57 5.31
C ASN A 367 3.05 -16.34 4.88
N GLY A 368 3.68 -15.30 5.42
CA GLY A 368 5.09 -15.03 5.20
C GLY A 368 5.48 -14.73 3.76
N ILE A 369 4.73 -13.92 3.00
CA ILE A 369 5.21 -13.52 1.66
C ILE A 369 6.30 -12.48 1.68
N LEU A 370 6.34 -11.58 2.67
CA LEU A 370 7.56 -10.83 3.00
C LEU A 370 8.75 -11.78 3.29
N LEU A 371 8.45 -12.90 3.94
CA LEU A 371 9.39 -13.98 4.27
C LEU A 371 9.79 -14.80 3.02
N LYS A 372 8.91 -14.96 2.01
CA LYS A 372 9.22 -15.58 0.71
C LYS A 372 9.90 -14.62 -0.28
N LEU A 373 9.60 -13.32 -0.21
CA LEU A 373 10.32 -12.25 -0.91
C LEU A 373 11.76 -12.15 -0.41
N TYR A 374 11.97 -12.31 0.91
CA TYR A 374 13.30 -12.48 1.49
C TYR A 374 14.07 -13.67 0.88
N ARG A 375 13.36 -14.73 0.47
CA ARG A 375 13.91 -15.92 -0.21
C ARG A 375 14.12 -15.71 -1.73
N LEU A 376 13.57 -14.67 -2.35
CA LEU A 376 13.74 -14.40 -3.78
C LEU A 376 15.11 -13.78 -4.04
N THR A 377 16.10 -14.65 -4.20
CA THR A 377 17.49 -14.33 -4.55
C THR A 377 17.57 -13.73 -5.96
N ILE A 378 17.33 -12.42 -6.10
CA ILE A 378 17.75 -11.63 -7.27
C ILE A 378 19.01 -10.81 -6.94
N LEU A 379 19.26 -10.51 -5.66
CA LEU A 379 20.44 -9.82 -5.15
C LEU A 379 20.94 -10.59 -3.92
N LYS A 380 22.27 -10.74 -3.74
CA LYS A 380 22.83 -11.24 -2.47
C LYS A 380 22.22 -10.41 -1.32
N HIS A 381 21.93 -10.99 -0.14
CA HIS A 381 21.34 -10.23 0.99
C HIS A 381 22.10 -8.94 1.30
N SER A 382 23.42 -8.91 1.07
CA SER A 382 24.26 -7.72 1.16
C SER A 382 23.91 -6.61 0.16
N ALA A 383 23.52 -6.96 -1.06
CA ALA A 383 23.17 -6.01 -2.12
C ALA A 383 21.73 -5.45 -1.94
N LEU A 384 20.78 -6.27 -1.49
CA LEU A 384 19.45 -5.76 -1.11
C LEU A 384 19.56 -4.76 0.06
N GLN A 385 20.38 -5.10 1.05
CA GLN A 385 20.66 -4.23 2.17
C GLN A 385 21.37 -2.94 1.74
N PHE A 386 22.33 -3.03 0.82
CA PHE A 386 22.98 -1.87 0.23
C PHE A 386 21.98 -0.94 -0.45
N CYS A 387 21.03 -1.48 -1.23
CA CYS A 387 19.96 -0.68 -1.85
C CYS A 387 19.06 0.00 -0.80
N LEU A 388 18.74 -0.70 0.29
CA LEU A 388 17.91 -0.12 1.37
C LEU A 388 18.67 0.94 2.16
N ASP A 389 19.96 0.77 2.39
CA ASP A 389 20.79 1.78 3.03
C ASP A 389 20.96 3.00 2.11
N ALA A 390 21.09 2.83 0.80
CA ALA A 390 21.08 3.93 -0.17
C ALA A 390 19.74 4.70 -0.18
N LEU A 391 18.61 3.99 -0.15
CA LEU A 391 17.28 4.60 -0.02
C LEU A 391 17.12 5.32 1.32
N SER A 392 17.66 4.75 2.40
CA SER A 392 17.65 5.35 3.73
C SER A 392 18.44 6.65 3.77
N ILE A 393 19.62 6.69 3.13
CA ILE A 393 20.41 7.90 2.97
C ILE A 393 19.63 8.98 2.22
N ILE A 394 19.06 8.65 1.06
CA ILE A 394 18.27 9.60 0.26
C ILE A 394 17.10 10.13 1.08
N ALA A 395 16.36 9.25 1.74
CA ALA A 395 15.21 9.63 2.56
C ALA A 395 15.62 10.49 3.76
N ALA A 396 16.69 10.15 4.47
CA ALA A 396 17.22 10.92 5.59
C ALA A 396 17.65 12.34 5.15
N LEU A 397 18.36 12.46 4.02
CA LEU A 397 18.76 13.74 3.45
C LEU A 397 17.55 14.59 3.05
N MET A 398 16.55 13.99 2.39
CA MET A 398 15.33 14.70 2.01
C MET A 398 14.55 15.18 3.24
N LEU A 399 14.36 14.33 4.25
CA LEU A 399 13.69 14.68 5.51
C LEU A 399 14.43 15.78 6.26
N SER A 400 15.74 15.65 6.38
CA SER A 400 16.58 16.66 7.01
C SER A 400 16.50 17.99 6.27
N TYR A 401 16.54 17.98 4.94
CA TYR A 401 16.44 19.19 4.11
C TYR A 401 15.10 19.89 4.29
N ILE A 402 14.00 19.12 4.16
CA ILE A 402 12.64 19.64 4.30
C ILE A 402 12.46 20.25 5.69
N LEU A 403 12.88 19.56 6.76
CA LEU A 403 12.71 20.04 8.12
C LEU A 403 13.59 21.26 8.42
N THR A 404 14.84 21.26 7.96
CA THR A 404 15.74 22.40 8.13
C THR A 404 15.17 23.65 7.45
N ILE A 405 14.72 23.54 6.20
CA ILE A 405 14.15 24.69 5.49
C ILE A 405 12.84 25.14 6.13
N SER A 406 11.95 24.21 6.47
CA SER A 406 10.66 24.53 7.09
C SER A 406 10.78 25.24 8.45
N THR A 407 11.92 25.08 9.14
CA THR A 407 12.18 25.71 10.43
C THR A 407 12.63 27.18 10.28
N TYR A 408 13.40 27.50 9.23
CA TYR A 408 14.08 28.79 9.11
C TYR A 408 13.55 29.72 8.01
N LYS A 409 12.85 29.19 7.02
CA LYS A 409 12.14 30.00 6.03
C LYS A 409 10.76 29.40 5.78
N PRO A 410 9.68 30.18 5.88
CA PRO A 410 8.47 29.78 5.19
C PRO A 410 8.82 29.79 3.70
N VAL A 411 8.39 28.76 2.98
CA VAL A 411 8.23 28.68 1.52
C VAL A 411 9.30 27.97 0.65
N TYR A 412 8.74 27.21 -0.32
CA TYR A 412 9.23 26.59 -1.57
C TYR A 412 10.32 25.49 -1.50
N PHE A 413 9.90 24.23 -1.69
CA PHE A 413 10.81 23.15 -2.08
C PHE A 413 11.13 23.30 -3.58
N ASN A 414 12.22 24.01 -3.89
CA ASN A 414 12.77 24.09 -5.24
C ASN A 414 14.30 23.95 -5.19
N PRO A 415 14.82 22.74 -4.94
CA PRO A 415 16.26 22.51 -4.97
C PRO A 415 16.79 22.85 -6.37
N GLY A 416 17.80 23.72 -6.43
CA GLY A 416 18.50 24.03 -7.66
C GLY A 416 19.51 22.93 -8.03
N ALA A 417 20.16 23.12 -9.17
CA ALA A 417 21.25 22.26 -9.62
C ALA A 417 22.38 22.07 -8.57
N PRO A 418 22.83 23.10 -7.81
CA PRO A 418 23.89 22.90 -6.82
C PRO A 418 23.44 22.07 -5.63
N GLU A 419 22.18 22.17 -5.18
CA GLU A 419 21.63 21.36 -4.10
C GLU A 419 21.51 19.89 -4.50
N PHE A 420 21.11 19.60 -5.74
CA PHE A 420 21.10 18.23 -6.27
C PHE A 420 22.51 17.64 -6.39
N LEU A 421 23.48 18.44 -6.84
CA LEU A 421 24.87 18.01 -6.95
C LEU A 421 25.48 17.74 -5.56
N ALA A 422 25.23 18.63 -4.60
CA ALA A 422 25.63 18.45 -3.21
C ALA A 422 25.00 17.19 -2.59
N ALA A 423 23.69 16.97 -2.76
CA ALA A 423 23.02 15.75 -2.30
C ALA A 423 23.65 14.48 -2.91
N GLY A 424 23.95 14.50 -4.21
CA GLY A 424 24.64 13.40 -4.90
C GLY A 424 26.01 13.08 -4.29
N VAL A 425 26.81 14.11 -3.99
CA VAL A 425 28.11 13.96 -3.34
C VAL A 425 27.98 13.39 -1.92
N ILE A 426 27.00 13.88 -1.13
CA ILE A 426 26.75 13.38 0.22
C ILE A 426 26.37 11.90 0.19
N ILE A 427 25.49 11.50 -0.73
CA ILE A 427 25.09 10.08 -0.89
C ILE A 427 26.32 9.20 -1.14
N ILE A 428 27.22 9.63 -2.03
CA ILE A 428 28.44 8.88 -2.36
C ILE A 428 29.36 8.76 -1.13
N ILE A 429 29.56 9.85 -0.39
CA ILE A 429 30.38 9.87 0.83
C ILE A 429 29.81 8.92 1.87
N GLN A 430 28.51 9.02 2.17
CA GLN A 430 27.86 8.22 3.21
C GLN A 430 27.85 6.73 2.84
N LEU A 431 27.57 6.39 1.57
CA LEU A 431 27.68 5.01 1.09
C LEU A 431 29.10 4.46 1.18
N SER A 432 30.10 5.28 0.83
CA SER A 432 31.52 4.90 0.93
C SER A 432 31.90 4.64 2.39
N ALA A 433 31.51 5.52 3.31
CA ALA A 433 31.73 5.36 4.74
C ALA A 433 31.08 4.06 5.27
N PHE A 434 29.91 3.68 4.77
CA PHE A 434 29.26 2.41 5.16
C PHE A 434 30.04 1.19 4.65
N ILE A 435 30.59 1.25 3.44
CA ILE A 435 31.44 0.19 2.87
C ILE A 435 32.72 0.02 3.70
N PHE A 436 33.43 1.11 3.98
CA PHE A 436 34.66 1.08 4.78
C PHE A 436 34.40 0.75 6.26
N GLY A 437 33.26 1.15 6.80
CA GLY A 437 32.75 0.78 8.12
C GLY A 437 32.37 -0.70 8.27
N ASN A 438 32.60 -1.52 7.22
CA ASN A 438 32.34 -2.96 7.19
C ASN A 438 30.89 -3.36 7.48
N LEU A 439 29.91 -2.48 7.18
CA LEU A 439 28.47 -2.77 7.40
C LEU A 439 27.91 -3.90 6.51
N TYR A 440 28.68 -4.33 5.50
CA TYR A 440 28.27 -5.35 4.52
C TYR A 440 29.09 -6.65 4.56
N LYS A 441 30.11 -6.75 5.43
CA LYS A 441 31.04 -7.91 5.45
C LYS A 441 30.66 -9.06 6.40
N ARG A 442 29.66 -8.90 7.28
CA ARG A 442 29.26 -9.94 8.26
C ARG A 442 27.85 -10.47 8.02
N LYS A 443 27.68 -11.77 8.25
CA LYS A 443 26.38 -12.45 8.34
C LYS A 443 25.92 -12.40 9.80
N THR A 444 25.11 -11.41 10.15
CA THR A 444 24.57 -11.25 11.51
C THR A 444 23.39 -12.20 11.69
N VAL A 445 23.46 -13.09 12.69
CA VAL A 445 22.39 -14.06 13.00
C VAL A 445 21.50 -13.54 14.14
N LEU A 446 22.03 -12.69 15.02
CA LEU A 446 21.30 -12.00 16.09
C LEU A 446 21.87 -10.59 16.23
N LEU A 447 21.01 -9.56 16.29
CA LEU A 447 21.45 -8.18 16.56
C LEU A 447 21.98 -8.10 17.99
N GLY A 448 23.30 -8.00 18.12
CA GLY A 448 23.95 -7.71 19.38
C GLY A 448 24.17 -6.21 19.56
N LEU A 449 24.49 -5.82 20.78
CA LEU A 449 24.95 -4.45 21.09
C LEU A 449 26.16 -4.04 20.22
N GLY A 450 26.98 -5.02 19.81
CA GLY A 450 28.09 -4.82 18.89
C GLY A 450 27.68 -4.39 17.47
N ASP A 451 26.58 -4.90 16.93
CA ASP A 451 26.09 -4.50 15.60
C ASP A 451 25.55 -3.07 15.63
N PHE A 452 24.83 -2.71 16.70
CA PHE A 452 24.35 -1.35 16.91
C PHE A 452 25.51 -0.36 17.04
N LEU A 453 26.54 -0.70 17.82
CA LEU A 453 27.75 0.11 17.94
C LEU A 453 28.49 0.26 16.60
N GLN A 454 28.45 -0.75 15.73
CA GLN A 454 29.05 -0.67 14.40
C GLN A 454 28.26 0.28 13.48
N ILE A 455 26.93 0.21 13.49
CA ILE A 455 26.05 1.14 12.76
C ILE A 455 26.30 2.57 13.25
N LEU A 456 26.28 2.78 14.57
CA LEU A 456 26.55 4.07 15.19
C LEU A 456 27.90 4.62 14.74
N ARG A 457 28.97 3.82 14.79
CA ARG A 457 30.31 4.24 14.34
C ARG A 457 30.34 4.58 12.86
N ALA A 458 29.73 3.77 11.99
CA ALA A 458 29.73 4.01 10.55
C ALA A 458 28.94 5.28 10.18
N VAL A 459 27.78 5.51 10.82
CA VAL A 459 26.97 6.72 10.64
C VAL A 459 27.69 7.95 11.18
N LEU A 460 28.32 7.85 12.36
CA LEU A 460 29.12 8.95 12.92
C LEU A 460 30.28 9.34 11.98
N ILE A 461 31.05 8.36 11.50
CA ILE A 461 32.15 8.60 10.56
C ILE A 461 31.62 9.25 9.27
N ALA A 462 30.51 8.74 8.72
CA ALA A 462 29.88 9.28 7.53
C ALA A 462 29.50 10.76 7.71
N VAL A 463 28.78 11.08 8.80
CA VAL A 463 28.33 12.44 9.11
C VAL A 463 29.50 13.37 9.38
N ILE A 464 30.53 12.94 10.12
CA ILE A 464 31.73 13.76 10.40
C ILE A 464 32.47 14.10 9.11
N ILE A 465 32.66 13.12 8.22
CA ILE A 465 33.30 13.37 6.91
C ILE A 465 32.46 14.33 6.08
N THR A 466 31.13 14.15 6.06
CA THR A 466 30.23 15.06 5.34
C THR A 466 30.30 16.48 5.89
N VAL A 467 30.23 16.67 7.22
CA VAL A 467 30.36 17.98 7.87
C VAL A 467 31.70 18.62 7.49
N PHE A 468 32.79 17.87 7.62
CA PHE A 468 34.14 18.35 7.29
C PHE A 468 34.21 18.84 5.83
N ILE A 469 33.78 18.02 4.86
CA ILE A 469 33.81 18.40 3.44
C ILE A 469 32.94 19.65 3.20
N MET A 470 31.76 19.74 3.79
CA MET A 470 30.87 20.89 3.61
C MET A 470 31.42 22.17 4.26
N SER A 471 32.16 22.07 5.36
CA SER A 471 32.83 23.22 5.98
C SER A 471 33.95 23.82 5.11
N PHE A 472 34.60 23.01 4.27
CA PHE A 472 35.69 23.45 3.40
C PHE A 472 35.27 23.67 1.93
N ALA A 473 34.08 23.21 1.54
CA ALA A 473 33.52 23.40 0.20
C ALA A 473 32.12 24.04 0.26
N PRO A 474 32.02 25.38 0.46
CA PRO A 474 30.75 26.08 0.62
C PRO A 474 29.82 25.97 -0.60
N PHE A 475 30.38 25.73 -1.79
CA PHE A 475 29.61 25.49 -3.02
C PHE A 475 28.86 24.14 -3.01
N LEU A 476 29.18 23.24 -2.07
CA LEU A 476 28.45 21.99 -1.80
C LEU A 476 27.47 22.14 -0.61
N SER A 477 27.22 23.37 -0.12
CA SER A 477 26.27 23.56 0.96
C SER A 477 24.83 23.41 0.46
N VAL A 478 24.11 22.43 1.01
CA VAL A 478 22.70 22.16 0.68
C VAL A 478 21.77 23.22 1.31
N THR A 479 22.15 23.76 2.47
CA THR A 479 21.40 24.82 3.17
C THR A 479 22.35 25.80 3.86
N SER A 480 21.89 27.01 4.15
CA SER A 480 22.61 27.98 4.99
C SER A 480 22.74 27.56 6.46
N HIS A 481 22.00 26.53 6.88
CA HIS A 481 21.95 26.03 8.25
C HIS A 481 22.54 24.61 8.35
N ILE A 482 23.79 24.46 7.90
CA ILE A 482 24.50 23.18 7.78
C ILE A 482 24.47 22.38 9.09
N ASN A 483 24.66 23.02 10.24
CA ASN A 483 24.71 22.32 11.53
C ASN A 483 23.38 21.62 11.86
N VAL A 484 22.24 22.31 11.68
CA VAL A 484 20.91 21.75 11.98
C VAL A 484 20.58 20.64 10.99
N PHE A 485 20.88 20.85 9.71
CA PHE A 485 20.74 19.85 8.66
C PHE A 485 21.55 18.57 8.98
N MET A 486 22.82 18.70 9.35
CA MET A 486 23.65 17.53 9.64
C MET A 486 23.25 16.81 10.94
N MET A 487 22.74 17.55 11.95
CA MET A 487 22.18 16.94 13.15
C MET A 487 20.92 16.12 12.84
N LEU A 488 19.98 16.67 12.07
CA LEU A 488 18.78 15.96 11.66
C LEU A 488 19.11 14.76 10.77
N ASP A 489 20.04 14.93 9.83
CA ASP A 489 20.52 13.83 8.98
C ASP A 489 21.09 12.69 9.81
N PHE A 490 21.93 12.97 10.81
CA PHE A 490 22.45 11.97 11.75
C PHE A 490 21.33 11.16 12.42
N TYR A 491 20.32 11.84 12.99
CA TYR A 491 19.21 11.17 13.69
C TYR A 491 18.32 10.35 12.74
N PHE A 492 17.99 10.86 11.57
CA PHE A 492 17.20 10.11 10.59
C PHE A 492 17.98 8.94 10.02
N LEU A 493 19.24 9.14 9.67
CA LEU A 493 20.09 8.14 9.07
C LEU A 493 20.32 6.96 10.02
N ILE A 494 20.68 7.22 11.29
CA ILE A 494 20.84 6.14 12.27
C ILE A 494 19.51 5.40 12.50
N SER A 495 18.38 6.13 12.58
CA SER A 495 17.07 5.53 12.82
C SER A 495 16.62 4.64 11.65
N MET A 496 16.82 5.11 10.42
CA MET A 496 16.45 4.36 9.22
C MET A 496 17.36 3.16 8.97
N VAL A 497 18.67 3.32 9.14
CA VAL A 497 19.63 2.20 8.98
C VAL A 497 19.44 1.18 10.09
N ALA A 498 19.33 1.59 11.36
CA ALA A 498 19.05 0.66 12.45
C ALA A 498 17.68 -0.01 12.28
N GLY A 499 16.66 0.76 11.89
CA GLY A 499 15.30 0.27 11.64
C GLY A 499 15.24 -0.75 10.50
N SER A 500 15.94 -0.50 9.39
CA SER A 500 16.02 -1.46 8.27
C SER A 500 16.64 -2.77 8.73
N ARG A 501 17.70 -2.72 9.57
CA ARG A 501 18.38 -3.90 10.12
C ARG A 501 17.48 -4.65 11.09
N ILE A 502 16.81 -3.96 12.01
CA ILE A 502 15.87 -4.55 12.96
C ILE A 502 14.74 -5.23 12.18
N LEU A 503 14.19 -4.57 11.17
CA LEU A 503 13.17 -5.14 10.30
C LEU A 503 13.67 -6.42 9.61
N PHE A 504 14.88 -6.41 9.05
CA PHE A 504 15.48 -7.59 8.44
C PHE A 504 15.68 -8.73 9.44
N HIS A 505 16.11 -8.45 10.66
CA HIS A 505 16.29 -9.46 11.69
C HIS A 505 14.94 -10.00 12.19
N ALA A 506 13.95 -9.13 12.39
CA ALA A 506 12.61 -9.54 12.76
C ALA A 506 11.99 -10.43 11.69
N LEU A 507 12.16 -10.08 10.41
CA LEU A 507 11.78 -10.92 9.29
C LEU A 507 12.54 -12.25 9.29
N ASN A 508 13.87 -12.26 9.49
CA ASN A 508 14.63 -13.51 9.52
C ASN A 508 14.25 -14.42 10.69
N TYR A 509 13.95 -13.84 11.86
CA TYR A 509 13.45 -14.55 13.04
C TYR A 509 12.07 -15.17 12.79
N LEU A 510 11.14 -14.39 12.23
CA LEU A 510 9.81 -14.89 11.85
C LEU A 510 9.91 -15.95 10.74
N PHE A 511 10.86 -15.81 9.80
CA PHE A 511 11.12 -16.76 8.70
C PHE A 511 11.53 -18.12 9.24
N ASN A 512 12.52 -18.16 10.12
CA ASN A 512 13.03 -19.40 10.70
C ASN A 512 11.96 -20.09 11.55
N ARG A 513 11.06 -19.31 12.17
CA ARG A 513 9.94 -19.83 12.96
C ARG A 513 8.82 -20.42 12.10
N GLU A 514 8.46 -19.79 10.98
CA GLU A 514 7.41 -20.30 10.06
C GLU A 514 7.92 -21.42 9.13
N SER A 515 9.18 -21.36 8.72
CA SER A 515 9.79 -22.34 7.79
C SER A 515 10.19 -23.64 8.47
N ALA A 516 10.14 -23.72 9.80
CA ALA A 516 10.35 -24.94 10.56
C ALA A 516 9.17 -25.91 10.37
N GLN A 517 9.08 -26.52 9.18
CA GLN A 517 8.27 -27.71 8.94
C GLN A 517 9.03 -28.92 9.46
N GLY A 518 8.54 -29.48 10.55
CA GLY A 518 9.26 -30.50 11.28
C GLY A 518 8.57 -30.97 12.54
N LYS A 519 9.12 -32.03 13.13
CA LYS A 519 8.69 -32.52 14.44
C LYS A 519 8.83 -31.40 15.47
N LYS A 520 7.77 -31.12 16.21
CA LYS A 520 7.73 -30.10 17.26
C LYS A 520 8.60 -30.54 18.43
N ILE A 521 9.57 -29.72 18.82
CA ILE A 521 10.56 -30.06 19.85
C ILE A 521 10.40 -29.17 21.06
N LEU A 522 10.35 -29.78 22.23
CA LEU A 522 10.41 -29.11 23.51
C LEU A 522 11.82 -29.21 24.08
N ILE A 523 12.41 -28.11 24.54
CA ILE A 523 13.76 -28.10 25.10
C ILE A 523 13.67 -28.09 26.62
N TYR A 524 14.34 -29.01 27.30
CA TYR A 524 14.35 -29.05 28.75
C TYR A 524 15.56 -28.29 29.34
N GLY A 525 15.26 -27.25 30.11
CA GLY A 525 16.19 -26.25 30.65
C GLY A 525 16.11 -24.93 29.91
N ALA A 526 15.57 -23.90 30.56
CA ALA A 526 15.55 -22.51 30.11
C ALA A 526 16.78 -21.74 30.64
N ASP A 527 17.97 -22.33 30.46
CA ASP A 527 19.26 -21.72 30.81
C ASP A 527 20.09 -21.46 29.55
N TRP A 528 21.31 -20.96 29.73
CA TRP A 528 22.24 -20.69 28.63
C TRP A 528 22.56 -21.96 27.79
N LYS A 529 22.48 -23.17 28.38
CA LYS A 529 22.72 -24.44 27.68
C LYS A 529 21.52 -24.83 26.81
N GLY A 530 20.32 -24.64 27.33
CA GLY A 530 19.08 -24.73 26.56
C GLY A 530 19.05 -23.76 25.39
N MET A 531 19.55 -22.54 25.59
CA MET A 531 19.72 -21.57 24.49
C MET A 531 20.68 -22.05 23.40
N ILE A 532 21.81 -22.67 23.77
CA ILE A 532 22.75 -23.22 22.78
C ILE A 532 22.10 -24.37 22.02
N ALA A 533 21.35 -25.23 22.71
CA ALA A 533 20.58 -26.31 22.06
C ALA A 533 19.54 -25.74 21.06
N LEU A 534 18.83 -24.67 21.45
CA LEU A 534 17.89 -23.96 20.58
C LEU A 534 18.59 -23.39 19.34
N GLN A 535 19.72 -22.70 19.52
CA GLN A 535 20.47 -22.11 18.39
C GLN A 535 21.01 -23.19 17.45
N THR A 536 21.47 -24.31 18.00
CA THR A 536 21.98 -25.45 17.21
C THR A 536 20.85 -26.08 16.38
N LEU A 537 19.66 -26.25 16.97
CA LEU A 537 18.47 -26.74 16.26
C LEU A 537 18.04 -25.79 15.13
N LEU A 538 18.12 -24.48 15.35
CA LEU A 538 17.76 -23.47 14.35
C LEU A 538 18.78 -23.31 13.22
N GLN A 539 20.06 -23.65 13.45
CA GLN A 539 21.13 -23.51 12.45
C GLN A 539 21.29 -24.73 11.53
N LEU A 540 20.83 -25.92 11.95
CA LEU A 540 20.91 -27.13 11.15
C LEU A 540 19.76 -27.19 10.14
N GLU A 541 19.96 -26.58 8.96
CA GLU A 541 18.98 -26.55 7.84
C GLU A 541 18.44 -27.93 7.42
N GLN A 542 19.13 -29.03 7.79
CA GLN A 542 18.74 -30.41 7.45
C GLN A 542 17.78 -31.06 8.45
N ASN A 543 17.60 -30.49 9.64
CA ASN A 543 16.72 -31.08 10.65
C ASN A 543 15.31 -30.53 10.48
N LYS A 544 14.38 -31.36 9.99
CA LYS A 544 12.93 -31.15 10.06
C LYS A 544 12.47 -31.13 11.54
N LYS A 545 12.94 -30.18 12.33
CA LYS A 545 12.72 -30.05 13.78
C LYS A 545 12.31 -28.61 14.07
N ASN A 546 11.20 -28.43 14.78
CA ASN A 546 10.60 -27.13 15.06
C ASN A 546 10.52 -26.89 16.57
N PRO A 547 11.39 -26.07 17.18
CA PRO A 547 11.30 -25.77 18.62
C PRO A 547 9.95 -25.12 18.95
N VAL A 548 9.25 -25.57 20.00
CA VAL A 548 7.93 -25.03 20.39
C VAL A 548 7.92 -24.36 21.76
N GLY A 549 9.00 -24.50 22.54
CA GLY A 549 9.09 -23.94 23.88
C GLY A 549 10.16 -24.60 24.73
N PHE A 550 10.29 -24.07 25.95
CA PHE A 550 11.13 -24.63 26.99
C PHE A 550 10.29 -25.23 28.12
N LEU A 551 10.88 -26.19 28.82
CA LEU A 551 10.46 -26.61 30.17
C LEU A 551 11.58 -26.27 31.14
N ASP A 552 11.23 -25.72 32.30
CA ASP A 552 12.18 -25.49 33.38
C ASP A 552 11.50 -25.69 34.73
N ASP A 553 12.20 -26.33 35.66
CA ASP A 553 11.66 -26.64 36.99
C ASP A 553 11.66 -25.44 37.93
N ASP A 554 12.26 -24.32 37.53
CA ASP A 554 12.12 -23.05 38.23
C ASP A 554 10.69 -22.48 38.03
N PRO A 555 9.85 -22.45 39.09
CA PRO A 555 8.50 -21.93 39.00
C PRO A 555 8.46 -20.43 38.67
N GLU A 556 9.53 -19.67 38.94
CA GLU A 556 9.60 -18.25 38.57
C GLU A 556 9.70 -18.05 37.05
N LEU A 557 10.12 -19.07 36.31
CA LEU A 557 10.21 -19.03 34.85
C LEU A 557 8.91 -19.44 34.14
N GLU A 558 7.93 -20.01 34.86
CA GLU A 558 6.66 -20.44 34.28
C GLU A 558 5.89 -19.25 33.64
N GLY A 559 5.49 -19.41 32.38
CA GLY A 559 4.76 -18.37 31.63
C GLY A 559 5.63 -17.26 31.06
N LYS A 560 6.93 -17.21 31.40
CA LYS A 560 7.89 -16.28 30.78
C LYS A 560 8.30 -16.78 29.39
N TYR A 561 9.03 -15.93 28.66
CA TYR A 561 9.54 -16.25 27.33
C TYR A 561 11.06 -16.21 27.31
N MET A 562 11.68 -17.17 26.62
CA MET A 562 13.11 -17.20 26.34
C MET A 562 13.34 -17.16 24.84
N ASN A 563 13.98 -16.10 24.34
CA ASN A 563 14.24 -15.89 22.90
C ASN A 563 12.96 -16.02 22.02
N GLY A 564 11.82 -15.56 22.57
CA GLY A 564 10.48 -15.59 21.97
C GLY A 564 9.78 -16.96 21.98
N TYR A 565 10.36 -17.96 22.65
CA TYR A 565 9.73 -19.25 22.92
C TYR A 565 9.15 -19.27 24.34
N PRO A 566 7.91 -19.75 24.55
CA PRO A 566 7.31 -19.81 25.87
C PRO A 566 8.01 -20.85 26.75
N ILE A 567 8.13 -20.55 28.04
CA ILE A 567 8.52 -21.49 29.08
C ILE A 567 7.23 -22.01 29.70
N TYR A 568 6.91 -23.29 29.46
CA TYR A 568 5.61 -23.84 29.87
C TYR A 568 5.53 -24.21 31.35
N GLY A 569 6.63 -24.11 32.09
CA GLY A 569 6.79 -24.59 33.47
C GLY A 569 7.65 -25.84 33.54
N GLY A 570 7.65 -26.52 34.68
CA GLY A 570 8.47 -27.71 34.92
C GLY A 570 7.83 -29.01 34.45
N HIS A 571 8.39 -30.12 34.93
CA HIS A 571 7.91 -31.46 34.63
C HIS A 571 6.41 -31.71 34.96
N TRP A 572 5.81 -30.94 35.88
CA TRP A 572 4.38 -31.07 36.24
C TRP A 572 3.40 -30.66 35.12
N LYS A 573 3.80 -29.81 34.17
CA LYS A 573 2.94 -29.42 33.03
C LYS A 573 3.07 -30.36 31.83
N LEU A 574 4.07 -31.24 31.85
CA LEU A 574 4.43 -32.10 30.73
C LEU A 574 3.24 -32.94 30.23
N GLU A 575 2.51 -33.57 31.15
CA GLU A 575 1.36 -34.41 30.81
C GLU A 575 0.22 -33.60 30.16
N GLY A 576 -0.04 -32.38 30.64
CA GLY A 576 -1.04 -31.49 30.06
C GLY A 576 -0.66 -30.99 28.65
N LEU A 577 0.64 -30.86 28.37
CA LEU A 577 1.15 -30.48 27.04
C LEU A 577 1.09 -31.66 26.06
N LEU A 578 1.37 -32.88 26.53
CA LEU A 578 1.26 -34.12 25.75
C LEU A 578 -0.19 -34.41 25.34
N LYS A 579 -1.14 -34.33 26.28
CA LYS A 579 -2.58 -34.51 25.99
C LYS A 579 -3.13 -33.53 24.94
N LYS A 580 -2.52 -32.34 24.85
CA LYS A 580 -2.88 -31.30 23.87
C LYS A 580 -2.14 -31.43 22.53
N GLY A 581 -1.29 -32.46 22.35
CA GLY A 581 -0.53 -32.70 21.12
C GLY A 581 0.42 -31.54 20.76
N LYS A 582 0.98 -30.86 21.76
CA LYS A 582 1.76 -29.63 21.54
C LYS A 582 3.19 -29.87 21.04
N PHE A 583 3.76 -31.06 21.24
CA PHE A 583 5.11 -31.39 20.81
C PHE A 583 5.26 -32.89 20.49
N ASP A 584 6.26 -33.21 19.66
CA ASP A 584 6.53 -34.54 19.12
C ASP A 584 7.84 -35.14 19.66
N GLU A 585 8.78 -34.33 20.15
CA GLU A 585 10.04 -34.78 20.77
C GLU A 585 10.46 -33.86 21.92
N ILE A 586 11.22 -34.38 22.89
CA ILE A 586 11.92 -33.57 23.90
C ILE A 586 13.41 -33.65 23.69
N VAL A 587 14.11 -32.52 23.74
CA VAL A 587 15.57 -32.45 23.74
C VAL A 587 16.05 -32.02 25.11
N MET A 588 16.89 -32.86 25.72
CA MET A 588 17.56 -32.57 27.00
C MET A 588 19.08 -32.52 26.80
N THR A 589 19.79 -31.77 27.65
CA THR A 589 21.25 -31.79 27.70
C THR A 589 21.77 -32.95 28.55
N LYS A 590 22.96 -33.48 28.20
CA LYS A 590 23.57 -34.67 28.84
C LYS A 590 23.86 -34.53 30.35
N GLU A 591 23.89 -33.34 30.92
CA GLU A 591 24.07 -33.17 32.37
C GLU A 591 22.76 -33.36 33.14
N LYS A 592 21.60 -33.15 32.49
CA LYS A 592 20.28 -33.37 33.13
C LYS A 592 19.83 -34.83 33.10
N THR A 593 20.54 -35.72 32.42
CA THR A 593 20.18 -37.16 32.29
C THR A 593 20.47 -38.00 33.54
N GLU A 594 21.27 -37.50 34.48
CA GLU A 594 21.58 -38.22 35.74
C GLU A 594 20.62 -37.87 36.89
N SER A 595 19.61 -37.04 36.62
CA SER A 595 18.66 -36.57 37.63
C SER A 595 17.42 -37.49 37.74
N GLU A 596 16.84 -37.60 38.94
CA GLU A 596 15.54 -38.26 39.19
C GLU A 596 14.44 -37.72 38.27
N ILE A 597 14.60 -36.46 37.86
CA ILE A 597 13.75 -35.71 36.93
C ILE A 597 13.77 -36.33 35.53
N PHE A 598 14.90 -36.83 35.03
CA PHE A 598 14.97 -37.53 33.74
C PHE A 598 14.09 -38.80 33.74
N ASN A 599 14.17 -39.59 34.81
CA ASN A 599 13.36 -40.81 34.95
C ASN A 599 11.85 -40.48 35.02
N ARG A 600 11.48 -39.39 35.70
CA ARG A 600 10.10 -38.90 35.74
C ARG A 600 9.60 -38.45 34.36
N ILE A 601 10.40 -37.67 33.64
CA ILE A 601 10.07 -37.22 32.27
C ILE A 601 9.92 -38.43 31.35
N LYS A 602 10.88 -39.35 31.36
CA LYS A 602 10.86 -40.56 30.52
C LYS A 602 9.61 -41.42 30.80
N LYS A 603 9.27 -41.64 32.06
CA LYS A 603 8.04 -42.36 32.45
C LYS A 603 6.75 -41.67 31.98
N ILE A 604 6.74 -40.34 31.90
CA ILE A 604 5.60 -39.58 31.37
C ILE A 604 5.57 -39.66 29.85
N THR A 605 6.70 -39.48 29.16
CA THR A 605 6.77 -39.48 27.70
C THR A 605 6.55 -40.86 27.07
N ASP A 606 7.03 -41.94 27.73
CA ASP A 606 6.85 -43.33 27.27
C ASP A 606 5.36 -43.70 27.21
N ARG A 607 4.54 -43.19 28.14
CA ARG A 607 3.08 -43.39 28.14
C ARG A 607 2.37 -42.79 26.93
N TYR A 608 2.97 -41.80 26.27
CA TYR A 608 2.41 -41.11 25.11
C TYR A 608 3.23 -41.35 23.83
N ASN A 609 4.19 -42.29 23.85
CA ASN A 609 5.07 -42.63 22.73
C ASN A 609 5.85 -41.44 22.13
N VAL A 610 6.31 -40.53 22.99
CA VAL A 610 7.09 -39.34 22.59
C VAL A 610 8.58 -39.57 22.90
N PRO A 611 9.49 -39.51 21.91
CA PRO A 611 10.92 -39.75 22.15
C PRO A 611 11.58 -38.59 22.89
N VAL A 612 12.51 -38.95 23.79
CA VAL A 612 13.41 -38.02 24.47
C VAL A 612 14.82 -38.19 23.90
N HIS A 613 15.32 -37.15 23.23
CA HIS A 613 16.67 -37.10 22.69
C HIS A 613 17.63 -36.39 23.63
N ILE A 614 18.83 -36.93 23.76
CA ILE A 614 19.88 -36.36 24.60
C ILE A 614 20.88 -35.67 23.68
N SER A 615 20.87 -34.34 23.67
CA SER A 615 21.85 -33.58 22.91
C SER A 615 23.24 -33.75 23.53
N LYS A 616 24.12 -34.48 22.84
CA LYS A 616 25.56 -34.54 23.14
C LYS A 616 26.24 -33.27 22.62
N ILE A 617 26.11 -32.17 23.34
CA ILE A 617 26.99 -31.02 23.13
C ILE A 617 28.32 -31.38 23.82
N ASN A 618 29.31 -31.83 23.04
CA ASN A 618 30.61 -32.20 23.59
C ASN A 618 31.44 -30.94 23.87
N PHE A 619 31.38 -30.44 25.11
CA PHE A 619 32.01 -29.16 25.50
C PHE A 619 33.54 -29.21 25.60
N LYS A 620 34.18 -30.38 25.48
CA LYS A 620 35.65 -30.50 25.55
C LYS A 620 36.36 -29.72 24.43
N ASP A 621 35.74 -29.56 23.26
CA ASP A 621 36.35 -28.88 22.10
C ASP A 621 36.38 -27.35 22.21
N LEU A 622 35.52 -26.75 23.06
CA LEU A 622 35.48 -25.29 23.29
C LEU A 622 36.59 -24.81 24.24
N ASN A 623 37.02 -25.66 25.18
CA ASN A 623 38.13 -25.33 26.08
C ASN A 623 39.50 -25.47 25.39
N THR A 624 39.62 -26.34 24.38
CA THR A 624 40.83 -26.47 23.53
C THR A 624 41.09 -25.19 22.74
N ILE A 625 40.05 -24.52 22.25
CA ILE A 625 40.16 -23.21 21.57
C ILE A 625 40.64 -22.10 22.54
N ARG A 626 40.28 -22.19 23.82
CA ARG A 626 40.69 -21.22 24.86
C ARG A 626 42.13 -21.45 25.33
N ARG A 627 42.61 -22.71 25.37
CA ARG A 627 44.00 -23.06 25.69
C ARG A 627 44.96 -22.83 24.51
N ASN A 628 44.56 -23.16 23.29
CA ASN A 628 45.40 -23.01 22.08
C ASN A 628 45.59 -21.55 21.63
N ARG A 629 44.85 -20.58 22.21
CA ARG A 629 45.14 -19.14 22.05
C ARG A 629 46.30 -18.65 22.93
N LYS A 630 46.72 -19.41 23.94
CA LYS A 630 47.86 -19.04 24.82
C LYS A 630 49.20 -19.63 24.36
N GLN A 631 49.21 -20.64 23.50
CA GLN A 631 50.44 -21.17 22.89
C GLN A 631 50.50 -20.74 21.42
N LYS A 632 51.40 -19.78 21.15
CA LYS A 632 51.78 -19.38 19.78
C LYS A 632 52.32 -20.59 19.01
N ASN A 633 51.95 -20.66 17.73
CA ASN A 633 52.41 -21.57 16.69
C ASN A 633 51.91 -23.02 16.81
N ILE A 634 51.02 -23.41 15.89
CA ILE A 634 51.14 -24.61 15.03
C ILE A 634 49.99 -24.56 14.00
N THR A 635 50.36 -24.78 12.75
CA THR A 635 49.55 -24.91 11.54
C THR A 635 48.45 -25.96 11.68
N LEU A 636 47.18 -25.53 11.61
CA LEU A 636 46.04 -26.45 11.51
C LEU A 636 45.95 -26.95 10.06
N LYS A 637 46.31 -28.21 9.83
CA LYS A 637 45.96 -28.95 8.63
C LYS A 637 44.44 -29.04 8.50
N GLU A 638 43.97 -28.79 7.29
CA GLU A 638 42.60 -29.05 6.84
C GLU A 638 42.23 -30.51 7.09
N ASN A 639 41.31 -30.76 8.04
CA ASN A 639 40.30 -31.82 8.02
C ASN A 639 39.83 -32.13 9.44
N GLU A 640 38.87 -31.34 9.95
CA GLU A 640 37.90 -31.82 10.94
C GLU A 640 36.75 -30.83 11.03
N LYS A 641 35.65 -31.13 10.30
CA LYS A 641 34.37 -30.44 10.48
C LYS A 641 33.74 -30.90 11.80
N LEU A 642 34.04 -30.20 12.89
CA LEU A 642 33.33 -30.29 14.16
C LEU A 642 31.87 -29.86 13.95
N THR A 643 31.02 -30.83 13.65
CA THR A 643 29.57 -30.67 13.63
C THR A 643 29.00 -31.33 14.89
N PRO A 644 28.26 -30.61 15.75
CA PRO A 644 27.58 -31.25 16.87
C PRO A 644 26.53 -32.22 16.31
N LYS A 645 26.77 -33.53 16.48
CA LYS A 645 25.77 -34.56 16.16
C LYS A 645 24.79 -34.67 17.32
N ILE A 646 23.51 -34.46 17.02
CA ILE A 646 22.40 -34.90 17.87
C ILE A 646 22.33 -36.42 17.69
N VAL A 647 22.56 -37.18 18.76
CA VAL A 647 22.42 -38.65 18.78
C VAL A 647 21.08 -38.99 19.41
#